data_AF-A0A8H3L2K3-F1
#
_entry.id   AF-A0A8H3L2K3-F1
#
_cell.length_a   1.000
_cell.length_b   1.000
_cell.length_c   1.000
_cell.angle_alpha   90.00
_cell.angle_beta   90.00
_cell.angle_gamma   90.00
#
_symmetry.space_group_name_H-M   'P 1'
#
loop_
_entity.id
_entity.type
_entity.pdbx_description
1 polymer ?
#
loop_
_entity_poly.entity_id
_entity_poly.type
_entity_poly.pdbx_seq_one_letter_code
_entity_poly.pdbx_strand_id
1 'polypeptide(L)'
;MDYMTITETIKDSIDVAKGLNNIKSSNLTFAKEALQITAQAGEAITPFIPLIGLAATTIVEIVKIYQTSQYNKRICNSLLDRARLSEIAIDQLIRRRKENEKNFKNQAWYNAFDRFVSILGKIKTFAEKVSQLQGFKIYFKAKKVSDKFNTLMNEYDTAMKDLNFTIAIVTEHQQRIDHESLKADMREMNEFLEKIGDNIEENSVKMSLIYEEVQNIKSMVLKSEIYEAKRLDSSKLIEPTIGKENDTRGSRGKIKRKIYMNAIEVACKIIKIPDKDSVDYKVIHRFLAIYIKATQSPNIIQFYGLSTIDGATVMVLEWAELGSLRELYKTNMIPLKLKLSYALDICRGIAYLNALNIYHHDLKCSNIMVTEKHVAKLSNFNLSRDKDGISTSAGIQILENSRWLAPEKLKDNNYRYDHKCEIFSFGMLLWELTFEKKPYEDLNLEKIPNYVINGGREKFQFDQIGLASPDSLDAEIQKGFEKIIREAWNQDPDIRISITKLLIQLDDLATKSVKPGCPPGLQSQEIMSPISPLNDKNDEIPDDIDFDSIDIDEIFNPIIPISEGIKAHKEKNYEKAWKCFNEQAENQNSLGKYWKAYYLWEGFFDQKMDKLTALELYKEAADNGISDAQYRYACSLLDKNLKSKVKHNSKEEAVKYLRMAAENGSASAQFQMGENYSKGRLGCTQDLNIAKLWYKRAALQNDKRAEKKLKDLGVVDY
;
A
#
# COMPACT_ATOMS: atom_id res chain seq x y z
N MET A 1 -28.87 0.31 -55.96
CA MET A 1 -27.53 0.61 -55.41
C MET A 1 -27.75 0.82 -53.93
N ASP A 2 -27.58 -0.25 -53.16
CA ASP A 2 -28.04 -0.34 -51.79
C ASP A 2 -27.15 0.47 -50.84
N TYR A 3 -27.80 1.13 -49.88
CA TYR A 3 -27.17 1.88 -48.79
C TYR A 3 -26.18 1.03 -47.98
N MET A 4 -26.29 -0.31 -48.01
CA MET A 4 -25.36 -1.25 -47.37
C MET A 4 -23.96 -1.27 -48.02
N THR A 5 -23.86 -1.13 -49.34
CA THR A 5 -22.57 -1.22 -50.05
C THR A 5 -21.69 0.01 -49.78
N ILE A 6 -22.32 1.17 -49.52
CA ILE A 6 -21.62 2.42 -49.21
C ILE A 6 -21.03 2.39 -47.79
N THR A 7 -21.74 1.81 -46.82
CA THR A 7 -21.26 1.72 -45.43
C THR A 7 -20.08 0.76 -45.25
N GLU A 8 -20.04 -0.36 -45.97
CA GLU A 8 -18.90 -1.29 -45.93
C GLU A 8 -17.66 -0.68 -46.58
N THR A 9 -17.81 -0.06 -47.75
CA THR A 9 -16.72 0.62 -48.46
C THR A 9 -16.10 1.77 -47.62
N ILE A 10 -16.94 2.53 -46.89
CA ILE A 10 -16.48 3.59 -45.99
C ILE A 10 -15.74 3.00 -44.79
N LYS A 11 -16.23 1.91 -44.18
CA LYS A 11 -15.58 1.26 -43.04
C LYS A 11 -14.19 0.72 -43.41
N ASP A 12 -14.08 0.05 -44.55
CA ASP A 12 -12.81 -0.46 -45.07
C ASP A 12 -11.81 0.67 -45.31
N SER A 13 -12.27 1.81 -45.85
CA SER A 13 -11.40 2.98 -46.06
C SER A 13 -10.91 3.63 -44.75
N ILE A 14 -11.73 3.63 -43.70
CA ILE A 14 -11.39 4.16 -42.37
C ILE A 14 -10.38 3.25 -41.66
N ASP A 15 -10.57 1.94 -41.74
CA ASP A 15 -9.68 0.97 -41.06
C ASP A 15 -8.31 0.89 -41.75
N VAL A 16 -8.26 1.04 -43.07
CA VAL A 16 -7.02 1.25 -43.83
C VAL A 16 -6.31 2.55 -43.41
N ALA A 17 -7.04 3.65 -43.25
CA ALA A 17 -6.46 4.92 -42.80
C ALA A 17 -5.91 4.86 -41.36
N LYS A 18 -6.60 4.16 -40.45
CA LYS A 18 -6.11 3.90 -39.08
C LYS A 18 -4.86 3.02 -39.09
N GLY A 19 -4.86 1.95 -39.87
CA GLY A 19 -3.69 1.09 -40.08
C GLY A 19 -2.48 1.89 -40.55
N LEU A 20 -2.67 2.74 -41.57
CA LEU A 20 -1.61 3.61 -42.09
C LEU A 20 -1.05 4.60 -41.06
N ASN A 21 -1.90 5.16 -40.21
CA ASN A 21 -1.45 6.05 -39.12
C ASN A 21 -0.64 5.29 -38.06
N ASN A 22 -1.07 4.07 -37.69
CA ASN A 22 -0.35 3.20 -36.78
C ASN A 22 1.04 2.85 -37.33
N ILE A 23 1.10 2.49 -38.62
CA ILE A 23 2.35 2.19 -39.32
C ILE A 23 3.29 3.42 -39.32
N LYS A 24 2.79 4.62 -39.62
CA LYS A 24 3.59 5.87 -39.60
C LYS A 24 4.15 6.23 -38.23
N SER A 25 3.45 5.84 -37.17
CA SER A 25 3.89 6.09 -35.78
C SER A 25 4.96 5.11 -35.29
N SER A 26 5.20 4.02 -36.02
CA SER A 26 6.16 2.98 -35.66
C SER A 26 7.50 3.15 -36.40
N ASN A 27 8.61 2.89 -35.70
CA ASN A 27 9.96 2.95 -36.30
C ASN A 27 10.41 1.62 -36.94
N LEU A 28 9.55 0.61 -36.99
CA LEU A 28 9.85 -0.74 -37.47
C LEU A 28 10.06 -0.76 -39.00
N THR A 29 10.97 -1.59 -39.50
CA THR A 29 11.32 -1.66 -40.93
C THR A 29 10.14 -2.12 -41.79
N PHE A 30 9.45 -3.18 -41.37
CA PHE A 30 8.32 -3.73 -42.10
C PHE A 30 7.14 -2.75 -42.20
N ALA A 31 6.99 -1.87 -41.21
CA ALA A 31 5.97 -0.83 -41.23
C ALA A 31 6.26 0.20 -42.34
N LYS A 32 7.52 0.63 -42.47
CA LYS A 32 7.93 1.54 -43.56
C LYS A 32 7.74 0.92 -44.94
N GLU A 33 8.03 -0.38 -45.08
CA GLU A 33 7.81 -1.14 -46.32
C GLU A 33 6.30 -1.30 -46.63
N ALA A 34 5.45 -1.59 -45.64
CA ALA A 34 4.00 -1.66 -45.80
C ALA A 34 3.38 -0.33 -46.27
N LEU A 35 3.89 0.81 -45.77
CA LEU A 35 3.50 2.16 -46.20
C LEU A 35 3.79 2.41 -47.68
N GLN A 36 4.94 1.97 -48.19
CA GLN A 36 5.31 2.15 -49.60
C GLN A 36 4.44 1.31 -50.55
N ILE A 37 3.94 0.16 -50.08
CA ILE A 37 3.10 -0.76 -50.87
C ILE A 37 1.69 -0.19 -51.09
N THR A 38 1.11 0.50 -50.10
CA THR A 38 -0.23 1.11 -50.23
C THR A 38 -0.32 2.23 -51.28
N ALA A 39 0.81 2.73 -51.78
CA ALA A 39 0.86 3.66 -52.89
C ALA A 39 0.67 2.99 -54.27
N GLN A 40 0.72 1.65 -54.33
CA GLN A 40 0.50 0.85 -55.54
C GLN A 40 -0.88 0.20 -55.46
N ALA A 41 -1.85 0.73 -56.20
CA ALA A 41 -3.23 0.25 -56.16
C ALA A 41 -3.36 -1.21 -56.66
N GLY A 42 -4.06 -2.07 -55.91
CA GLY A 42 -4.50 -3.40 -56.36
C GLY A 42 -3.69 -4.61 -55.86
N GLU A 43 -2.76 -4.45 -54.91
CA GLU A 43 -2.03 -5.61 -54.36
C GLU A 43 -2.90 -6.43 -53.37
N ALA A 44 -2.80 -7.76 -53.44
CA ALA A 44 -3.56 -8.71 -52.61
C ALA A 44 -3.34 -8.52 -51.08
N ILE A 45 -2.25 -7.87 -50.67
CA ILE A 45 -1.91 -7.60 -49.27
C ILE A 45 -2.74 -6.46 -48.65
N THR A 46 -3.44 -5.66 -49.45
CA THR A 46 -4.17 -4.46 -49.00
C THR A 46 -5.11 -4.71 -47.81
N PRO A 47 -5.90 -5.81 -47.75
CA PRO A 47 -6.78 -6.10 -46.61
C PRO A 47 -6.03 -6.35 -45.28
N PHE A 48 -4.75 -6.72 -45.34
CA PHE A 48 -3.94 -7.03 -44.15
C PHE A 48 -3.26 -5.79 -43.55
N ILE A 49 -3.27 -4.66 -44.26
CA ILE A 49 -2.60 -3.42 -43.81
C ILE A 49 -3.09 -2.92 -42.43
N PRO A 50 -4.41 -2.93 -42.11
CA PRO A 50 -4.88 -2.59 -40.76
C PRO A 50 -4.30 -3.51 -39.68
N LEU A 51 -4.27 -4.82 -39.94
CA LEU A 51 -3.76 -5.84 -39.01
C LEU A 51 -2.24 -5.71 -38.83
N ILE A 52 -1.49 -5.43 -39.90
CA ILE A 52 -0.05 -5.15 -39.86
C ILE A 52 0.24 -3.90 -39.02
N GLY A 53 -0.58 -2.85 -39.17
CA GLY A 53 -0.47 -1.64 -38.36
C GLY A 53 -0.72 -1.89 -36.88
N LEU A 54 -1.75 -2.67 -36.53
CA LEU A 54 -2.03 -3.06 -35.14
C LEU A 54 -0.90 -3.90 -34.55
N ALA A 55 -0.36 -4.86 -35.31
CA ALA A 55 0.79 -5.65 -34.89
C ALA A 55 2.02 -4.76 -34.62
N ALA A 56 2.31 -3.80 -35.50
CA ALA A 56 3.42 -2.86 -35.34
C ALA A 56 3.31 -2.03 -34.06
N THR A 57 2.15 -1.44 -33.78
CA THR A 57 1.91 -0.68 -32.54
C THR A 57 2.07 -1.56 -31.31
N THR A 58 1.47 -2.75 -31.34
CA THR A 58 1.51 -3.70 -30.21
C THR A 58 2.95 -4.13 -29.89
N ILE A 59 3.76 -4.42 -30.91
CA ILE A 59 5.18 -4.79 -30.75
C ILE A 59 5.98 -3.64 -30.11
N VAL A 60 5.79 -2.39 -30.58
CA VAL A 60 6.46 -1.20 -30.00
C VAL A 60 6.06 -1.02 -28.54
N GLU A 61 4.80 -1.24 -28.19
CA GLU A 61 4.33 -1.15 -26.81
C GLU A 61 4.93 -2.24 -25.92
N ILE A 62 5.03 -3.49 -26.39
CA ILE A 62 5.71 -4.58 -25.66
C ILE A 62 7.18 -4.23 -25.39
N VAL A 63 7.88 -3.66 -26.38
CA VAL A 63 9.27 -3.18 -26.21
C VAL A 63 9.34 -2.11 -25.12
N LYS A 64 8.41 -1.15 -25.11
CA LYS A 64 8.34 -0.09 -24.10
C LYS A 64 8.05 -0.65 -22.70
N ILE A 65 7.11 -1.60 -22.60
CA ILE A 65 6.78 -2.28 -21.34
C ILE A 65 8.03 -2.95 -20.77
N TYR A 66 8.76 -3.72 -21.58
CA TYR A 66 10.01 -4.33 -21.14
C TYR A 66 11.05 -3.29 -20.67
N GLN A 67 11.27 -2.22 -21.45
CA GLN A 67 12.24 -1.17 -21.09
C GLN A 67 11.90 -0.45 -19.77
N THR A 68 10.61 -0.36 -19.44
CA THR A 68 10.12 0.25 -18.19
C THR A 68 9.88 -0.74 -17.06
N SER A 69 9.97 -2.05 -17.34
CA SER A 69 9.70 -3.11 -16.36
C SER A 69 10.79 -3.19 -15.29
N GLN A 70 10.37 -3.20 -14.03
CA GLN A 70 11.25 -3.31 -12.87
C GLN A 70 11.23 -4.72 -12.24
N TYR A 71 10.25 -5.56 -12.59
CA TYR A 71 9.98 -6.87 -11.99
C TYR A 71 9.69 -7.92 -13.07
N ASN A 72 9.90 -9.21 -12.73
CA ASN A 72 9.66 -10.37 -13.63
C ASN A 72 10.35 -10.20 -14.99
N LYS A 73 11.60 -9.75 -14.95
CA LYS A 73 12.33 -9.27 -16.11
C LYS A 73 12.64 -10.39 -17.10
N ARG A 74 12.81 -11.64 -16.65
CA ARG A 74 13.06 -12.78 -17.57
C ARG A 74 11.78 -13.18 -18.30
N ILE A 75 10.63 -13.19 -17.60
CA ILE A 75 9.32 -13.37 -18.26
C ILE A 75 9.07 -12.23 -19.25
N CYS A 76 9.27 -10.97 -18.87
CA CYS A 76 9.11 -9.84 -19.78
C CYS A 76 10.10 -9.90 -20.97
N ASN A 77 11.32 -10.41 -20.76
CA ASN A 77 12.29 -10.61 -21.83
C ASN A 77 11.83 -11.68 -22.82
N SER A 78 11.30 -12.81 -22.33
CA SER A 78 10.74 -13.86 -23.17
C SER A 78 9.57 -13.35 -24.03
N LEU A 79 8.67 -12.55 -23.45
CA LEU A 79 7.57 -11.94 -24.21
C LEU A 79 8.07 -10.93 -25.25
N LEU A 80 9.15 -10.19 -24.94
CA LEU A 80 9.84 -9.32 -25.90
C LEU A 80 10.46 -10.13 -27.05
N ASP A 81 11.13 -11.24 -26.76
CA ASP A 81 11.72 -12.11 -27.78
C ASP A 81 10.65 -12.63 -28.74
N ARG A 82 9.47 -13.01 -28.24
CA ARG A 82 8.31 -13.36 -29.07
C ARG A 82 7.84 -12.20 -29.95
N ALA A 83 7.76 -10.98 -29.41
CA ALA A 83 7.41 -9.79 -30.19
C ALA A 83 8.45 -9.48 -31.29
N ARG A 84 9.73 -9.74 -31.05
CA ARG A 84 10.81 -9.60 -32.06
C ARG A 84 10.78 -10.68 -33.13
N LEU A 85 10.47 -11.92 -32.76
CA LEU A 85 10.25 -13.00 -33.74
C LEU A 85 9.05 -12.69 -34.65
N SER A 86 7.98 -12.12 -34.08
CA SER A 86 6.83 -11.61 -34.84
C SER A 86 7.23 -10.51 -35.82
N GLU A 87 8.04 -9.54 -35.37
CA GLU A 87 8.57 -8.48 -36.24
C GLU A 87 9.34 -9.08 -37.44
N ILE A 88 10.26 -10.03 -37.20
CA ILE A 88 11.05 -10.68 -38.26
C ILE A 88 10.14 -11.45 -39.23
N ALA A 89 9.15 -12.17 -38.72
CA ALA A 89 8.22 -12.95 -39.54
C ALA A 89 7.35 -12.06 -40.43
N ILE A 90 6.82 -10.95 -39.90
CA ILE A 90 6.03 -9.97 -40.65
C ILE A 90 6.90 -9.28 -41.71
N ASP A 91 8.15 -8.92 -41.39
CA ASP A 91 9.12 -8.33 -42.33
C ASP A 91 9.40 -9.28 -43.52
N GLN A 92 9.67 -10.56 -43.24
CA GLN A 92 9.86 -11.57 -44.28
C GLN A 92 8.61 -11.77 -45.16
N LEU A 93 7.43 -11.79 -44.54
CA LEU A 93 6.15 -11.91 -45.24
C LEU A 93 5.92 -10.76 -46.22
N ILE A 94 6.18 -9.51 -45.79
CA ILE A 94 6.02 -8.31 -46.62
C ILE A 94 7.05 -8.28 -47.76
N ARG A 95 8.29 -8.67 -47.50
CA ARG A 95 9.35 -8.75 -48.52
C ARG A 95 9.06 -9.80 -49.59
N ARG A 96 8.51 -10.95 -49.20
CA ARG A 96 8.14 -12.05 -50.11
C ARG A 96 6.67 -12.02 -50.52
N ARG A 97 6.05 -10.84 -50.54
CA ARG A 97 4.60 -10.74 -50.75
C ARG A 97 4.10 -11.31 -52.08
N LYS A 98 4.91 -11.22 -53.15
CA LYS A 98 4.58 -11.79 -54.47
C LYS A 98 4.53 -13.33 -54.44
N GLU A 99 5.44 -13.95 -53.68
CA GLU A 99 5.46 -15.41 -53.50
C GLU A 99 4.30 -15.88 -52.61
N ASN A 100 3.83 -15.02 -51.70
CA ASN A 100 2.72 -15.28 -50.78
C ASN A 100 1.35 -14.78 -51.29
N GLU A 101 1.23 -14.37 -52.55
CA GLU A 101 0.00 -13.77 -53.09
C GLU A 101 -1.22 -14.70 -52.98
N LYS A 102 -1.02 -16.02 -53.13
CA LYS A 102 -2.08 -17.04 -52.93
C LYS A 102 -2.60 -17.06 -51.49
N ASN A 103 -1.73 -16.78 -50.51
CA ASN A 103 -2.09 -16.74 -49.10
C ASN A 103 -2.87 -15.46 -48.77
N PHE A 104 -2.50 -14.32 -49.33
CA PHE A 104 -3.24 -13.07 -49.14
C PHE A 104 -4.65 -13.07 -49.76
N LYS A 105 -4.90 -13.91 -50.75
CA LYS A 105 -6.25 -14.11 -51.33
C LYS A 105 -7.09 -15.14 -50.56
N ASN A 106 -6.51 -15.80 -49.55
CA ASN A 106 -7.17 -16.87 -48.80
C ASN A 106 -7.79 -16.34 -47.50
N GLN A 107 -9.11 -16.47 -47.37
CA GLN A 107 -9.85 -16.02 -46.19
C GLN A 107 -9.44 -16.76 -44.90
N ALA A 108 -9.15 -18.05 -44.98
CA ALA A 108 -8.70 -18.81 -43.82
C ALA A 108 -7.34 -18.29 -43.31
N TRP A 109 -6.50 -17.83 -44.23
CA TRP A 109 -5.20 -17.26 -43.91
C TRP A 109 -5.32 -15.84 -43.34
N TYR A 110 -6.29 -15.04 -43.83
CA TYR A 110 -6.67 -13.77 -43.20
C TYR A 110 -7.10 -13.96 -41.74
N ASN A 111 -8.01 -14.91 -41.49
CA ASN A 111 -8.49 -15.20 -40.14
C ASN A 111 -7.36 -15.73 -39.22
N ALA A 112 -6.41 -16.49 -39.77
CA ALA A 112 -5.22 -16.91 -39.03
C ALA A 112 -4.31 -15.73 -38.65
N PHE A 113 -4.16 -14.75 -39.56
CA PHE A 113 -3.37 -13.55 -39.31
C PHE A 113 -4.04 -12.62 -38.29
N ASP A 114 -5.35 -12.43 -38.37
CA ASP A 114 -6.13 -11.69 -37.36
C ASP A 114 -6.02 -12.33 -35.97
N ARG A 115 -6.16 -13.67 -35.89
CA ARG A 115 -5.94 -14.42 -34.64
C ARG A 115 -4.54 -14.19 -34.07
N PHE A 116 -3.51 -14.20 -34.92
CA PHE A 116 -2.14 -13.91 -34.51
C PHE A 116 -1.97 -12.50 -33.93
N VAL A 117 -2.56 -11.48 -34.57
CA VAL A 117 -2.53 -10.09 -34.05
C VAL A 117 -3.29 -9.97 -32.73
N SER A 118 -4.42 -10.69 -32.58
CA SER A 118 -5.16 -10.78 -31.31
C SER A 118 -4.30 -11.39 -30.19
N ILE A 119 -3.56 -12.47 -30.48
CA ILE A 119 -2.63 -13.09 -29.51
C ILE A 119 -1.51 -12.12 -29.12
N LEU A 120 -0.95 -11.36 -30.06
CA LEU A 120 0.02 -10.29 -29.73
C LEU A 120 -0.57 -9.25 -28.78
N GLY A 121 -1.84 -8.88 -28.98
CA GLY A 121 -2.58 -8.02 -28.04
C GLY A 121 -2.69 -8.63 -26.64
N LYS A 122 -3.03 -9.93 -26.54
CA LYS A 122 -3.05 -10.66 -25.26
C LYS A 122 -1.67 -10.70 -24.60
N ILE A 123 -0.61 -10.90 -25.38
CA ILE A 123 0.79 -10.87 -24.91
C ILE A 123 1.15 -9.50 -24.34
N LYS A 124 0.80 -8.41 -25.03
CA LYS A 124 0.99 -7.04 -24.52
C LYS A 124 0.28 -6.85 -23.18
N THR A 125 -1.02 -7.16 -23.11
CA THR A 125 -1.80 -7.00 -21.88
C THR A 125 -1.25 -7.86 -20.74
N PHE A 126 -0.76 -9.06 -21.05
CA PHE A 126 -0.10 -9.91 -20.06
C PHE A 126 1.25 -9.33 -19.60
N ALA A 127 2.06 -8.81 -20.52
CA ALA A 127 3.33 -8.14 -20.22
C ALA A 127 3.13 -6.91 -19.33
N GLU A 128 2.12 -6.07 -19.60
CA GLU A 128 1.76 -4.92 -18.76
C GLU A 128 1.45 -5.37 -17.33
N LYS A 129 0.61 -6.40 -17.19
CA LYS A 129 0.21 -6.95 -15.90
C LYS A 129 1.39 -7.55 -15.14
N VAL A 130 2.20 -8.38 -15.80
CA VAL A 130 3.33 -9.07 -15.17
C VAL A 130 4.47 -8.11 -14.82
N SER A 131 4.71 -7.08 -15.63
CA SER A 131 5.73 -6.05 -15.34
C SER A 131 5.42 -5.24 -14.06
N GLN A 132 4.16 -5.21 -13.63
CA GLN A 132 3.67 -4.51 -12.43
C GLN A 132 3.46 -5.44 -11.22
N LEU A 133 3.59 -6.77 -11.40
CA LEU A 133 3.44 -7.74 -10.33
C LEU A 133 4.67 -7.70 -9.41
N GLN A 134 4.48 -7.16 -8.19
CA GLN A 134 5.50 -7.05 -7.15
C GLN A 134 5.07 -7.73 -5.83
N GLY A 135 6.04 -8.24 -5.06
CA GLY A 135 5.83 -8.75 -3.70
C GLY A 135 4.91 -9.98 -3.60
N PHE A 136 4.14 -10.10 -2.50
CA PHE A 136 3.32 -11.28 -2.19
C PHE A 136 2.12 -11.50 -3.14
N LYS A 137 1.79 -10.54 -4.03
CA LYS A 137 0.83 -10.74 -5.14
C LYS A 137 1.24 -11.85 -6.10
N ILE A 138 2.53 -12.17 -6.14
CA ILE A 138 3.10 -13.19 -7.02
C ILE A 138 2.82 -14.59 -6.46
N TYR A 139 2.76 -14.77 -5.13
CA TYR A 139 2.59 -16.07 -4.45
C TYR A 139 1.25 -16.76 -4.76
N PHE A 140 0.13 -16.08 -4.52
CA PHE A 140 -1.21 -16.63 -4.80
C PHE A 140 -1.53 -16.74 -6.30
N LYS A 141 -0.67 -16.21 -7.17
CA LYS A 141 -0.90 -16.12 -8.62
C LYS A 141 0.17 -16.85 -9.44
N ALA A 142 1.25 -17.37 -8.86
CA ALA A 142 2.36 -17.96 -9.61
C ALA A 142 1.94 -19.15 -10.47
N LYS A 143 1.13 -20.06 -9.94
CA LYS A 143 0.58 -21.18 -10.72
C LYS A 143 -0.26 -20.67 -11.89
N LYS A 144 -1.15 -19.69 -11.65
CA LYS A 144 -1.98 -19.06 -12.68
C LYS A 144 -1.18 -18.23 -13.71
N VAL A 145 -0.09 -17.58 -13.30
CA VAL A 145 0.83 -16.85 -14.19
C VAL A 145 1.59 -17.84 -15.07
N SER A 146 2.05 -18.96 -14.50
CA SER A 146 2.63 -20.09 -15.23
C SER A 146 1.66 -20.61 -16.28
N ASP A 147 0.44 -20.96 -15.85
CA ASP A 147 -0.57 -21.57 -16.71
C ASP A 147 -0.93 -20.61 -17.84
N LYS A 148 -1.17 -19.33 -17.53
CA LYS A 148 -1.50 -18.34 -18.55
C LYS A 148 -0.34 -18.04 -19.50
N PHE A 149 0.90 -17.98 -18.99
CA PHE A 149 2.08 -17.84 -19.84
C PHE A 149 2.20 -19.03 -20.80
N ASN A 150 2.08 -20.25 -20.29
CA ASN A 150 2.15 -21.47 -21.11
C ASN A 150 1.02 -21.54 -22.14
N THR A 151 -0.22 -21.21 -21.75
CA THR A 151 -1.35 -21.13 -22.68
C THR A 151 -1.11 -20.09 -23.77
N LEU A 152 -0.65 -18.88 -23.41
CA LEU A 152 -0.37 -17.83 -24.39
C LEU A 152 0.78 -18.19 -25.32
N MET A 153 1.84 -18.83 -24.81
CA MET A 153 2.96 -19.27 -25.65
C MET A 153 2.52 -20.37 -26.61
N ASN A 154 1.68 -21.30 -26.17
CA ASN A 154 1.14 -22.36 -27.05
C ASN A 154 0.17 -21.80 -28.09
N GLU A 155 -0.70 -20.86 -27.72
CA GLU A 155 -1.57 -20.12 -28.66
C GLU A 155 -0.73 -19.40 -29.71
N TYR A 156 0.33 -18.70 -29.28
CA TYR A 156 1.26 -18.00 -30.16
C TYR A 156 1.97 -18.96 -31.12
N ASP A 157 2.53 -20.07 -30.61
CA ASP A 157 3.24 -21.06 -31.42
C ASP A 157 2.33 -21.74 -32.45
N THR A 158 1.09 -22.00 -32.07
CA THR A 158 0.06 -22.53 -32.98
C THR A 158 -0.23 -21.52 -34.09
N ALA A 159 -0.43 -20.24 -33.75
CA ALA A 159 -0.68 -19.19 -34.73
C ALA A 159 0.52 -18.98 -35.69
N MET A 160 1.75 -19.05 -35.19
CA MET A 160 2.97 -18.98 -36.01
C MET A 160 3.05 -20.15 -37.01
N LYS A 161 2.65 -21.37 -36.58
CA LYS A 161 2.59 -22.56 -37.43
C LYS A 161 1.51 -22.45 -38.50
N ASP A 162 0.31 -22.02 -38.13
CA ASP A 162 -0.82 -21.86 -39.05
C ASP A 162 -0.52 -20.85 -40.18
N LEU A 163 0.32 -19.85 -39.88
CA LEU A 163 0.79 -18.85 -40.84
C LEU A 163 2.00 -19.31 -41.66
N ASN A 164 2.54 -20.51 -41.40
CA ASN A 164 3.76 -21.04 -42.03
C ASN A 164 4.98 -20.11 -41.89
N PHE A 165 5.06 -19.32 -40.81
CA PHE A 165 6.24 -18.50 -40.54
C PHE A 165 7.44 -19.43 -40.27
N THR A 166 8.40 -19.45 -41.20
CA THR A 166 9.46 -20.47 -41.28
C THR A 166 10.52 -20.26 -40.19
N ILE A 167 10.21 -20.67 -38.95
CA ILE A 167 11.04 -20.41 -37.76
C ILE A 167 11.13 -21.67 -36.86
N ALA A 168 10.78 -22.87 -37.34
CA ALA A 168 10.63 -24.07 -36.49
C ALA A 168 11.82 -24.39 -35.54
N ILE A 169 13.07 -24.27 -36.00
CA ILE A 169 14.29 -24.49 -35.18
C ILE A 169 14.43 -23.40 -34.10
N VAL A 170 14.11 -22.15 -34.47
CA VAL A 170 14.17 -21.00 -33.56
C VAL A 170 13.00 -21.02 -32.57
N THR A 171 11.83 -21.53 -32.96
CA THR A 171 10.69 -21.74 -32.06
C THR A 171 10.99 -22.77 -30.99
N GLU A 172 11.59 -23.91 -31.33
CA GLU A 172 11.95 -24.95 -30.35
C GLU A 172 13.04 -24.45 -29.37
N HIS A 173 14.04 -23.73 -29.88
CA HIS A 173 15.07 -23.12 -29.04
C HIS A 173 14.47 -22.04 -28.11
N GLN A 174 13.59 -21.20 -28.63
CA GLN A 174 12.90 -20.16 -27.86
C GLN A 174 11.99 -20.76 -26.78
N GLN A 175 11.28 -21.86 -27.06
CA GLN A 175 10.46 -22.56 -26.05
C GLN A 175 11.30 -23.05 -24.86
N ARG A 176 12.54 -23.51 -25.09
CA ARG A 176 13.45 -23.89 -24.01
C ARG A 176 13.88 -22.68 -23.18
N ILE A 177 14.21 -21.56 -23.83
CA ILE A 177 14.55 -20.29 -23.18
C ILE A 177 13.37 -19.75 -22.36
N ASP A 178 12.16 -19.82 -22.89
CA ASP A 178 10.93 -19.38 -22.21
C ASP A 178 10.68 -20.22 -20.96
N HIS A 179 10.82 -21.54 -21.05
CA HIS A 179 10.68 -22.46 -19.92
C HIS A 179 11.74 -22.23 -18.84
N GLU A 180 12.99 -22.00 -19.24
CA GLU A 180 14.08 -21.67 -18.32
C GLU A 180 13.89 -20.30 -17.68
N SER A 181 13.45 -19.30 -18.44
CA SER A 181 13.17 -17.94 -17.95
C SER A 181 12.02 -17.94 -16.95
N LEU A 182 10.94 -18.68 -17.25
CA LEU A 182 9.81 -18.89 -16.36
C LEU A 182 10.24 -19.62 -15.08
N LYS A 183 10.98 -20.73 -15.22
CA LYS A 183 11.49 -21.49 -14.06
C LYS A 183 12.50 -20.71 -13.22
N ALA A 184 13.33 -19.86 -13.82
CA ALA A 184 14.30 -19.05 -13.11
C ALA A 184 13.62 -17.92 -12.34
N ASP A 185 12.65 -17.20 -12.95
CA ASP A 185 11.85 -16.21 -12.22
C ASP A 185 11.00 -16.87 -11.13
N MET A 186 10.47 -18.08 -11.37
CA MET A 186 9.77 -18.87 -10.35
C MET A 186 10.69 -19.43 -9.27
N ARG A 187 11.95 -19.77 -9.58
CA ARG A 187 12.94 -20.24 -8.61
C ARG A 187 13.46 -19.10 -7.76
N GLU A 188 13.71 -17.93 -8.34
CA GLU A 188 14.06 -16.72 -7.59
C GLU A 188 12.92 -16.30 -6.66
N MET A 189 11.68 -16.48 -7.12
CA MET A 189 10.46 -16.31 -6.33
C MET A 189 10.31 -17.36 -5.21
N ASN A 190 10.72 -18.61 -5.44
CA ASN A 190 10.68 -19.70 -4.44
C ASN A 190 11.90 -19.71 -3.50
N GLU A 191 13.09 -19.31 -3.94
CA GLU A 191 14.29 -19.11 -3.12
C GLU A 191 14.13 -17.90 -2.18
N PHE A 192 13.35 -16.90 -2.60
CA PHE A 192 12.87 -15.84 -1.70
C PHE A 192 12.02 -16.41 -0.56
N LEU A 193 11.30 -17.52 -0.77
CA LEU A 193 10.49 -18.22 0.23
C LEU A 193 11.31 -19.23 1.05
N GLU A 194 12.26 -19.95 0.44
CA GLU A 194 13.17 -20.85 1.15
C GLU A 194 14.11 -20.09 2.10
N LYS A 195 14.53 -18.86 1.74
CA LYS A 195 15.22 -17.95 2.66
C LYS A 195 14.32 -17.34 3.74
N ILE A 196 13.00 -17.59 3.67
CA ILE A 196 11.98 -17.27 4.69
C ILE A 196 11.53 -18.57 5.42
N GLY A 197 12.32 -19.66 5.31
CA GLY A 197 12.07 -20.91 6.02
C GLY A 197 12.34 -20.82 7.53
N ASP A 198 11.34 -20.37 8.28
CA ASP A 198 10.70 -21.07 9.41
C ASP A 198 9.66 -20.11 10.06
N ASN A 199 8.39 -20.55 10.14
CA ASN A 199 7.17 -19.88 10.68
C ASN A 199 6.26 -19.11 9.68
N ILE A 200 5.66 -19.86 8.75
CA ILE A 200 5.03 -19.36 7.50
C ILE A 200 3.62 -18.73 7.66
N GLU A 201 2.82 -19.02 8.69
CA GLU A 201 1.45 -18.50 8.73
C GLU A 201 1.33 -17.09 9.35
N GLU A 202 2.03 -16.82 10.44
CA GLU A 202 1.89 -15.53 11.16
C GLU A 202 2.53 -14.37 10.37
N ASN A 203 3.67 -14.61 9.73
CA ASN A 203 4.37 -13.61 8.93
C ASN A 203 3.70 -13.35 7.56
N SER A 204 2.96 -14.32 7.00
CA SER A 204 2.17 -14.11 5.78
C SER A 204 0.89 -13.30 6.03
N VAL A 205 0.26 -13.45 7.21
CA VAL A 205 -0.88 -12.64 7.67
C VAL A 205 -0.45 -11.21 8.03
N LYS A 206 0.65 -11.03 8.77
CA LYS A 206 1.20 -9.69 9.04
C LYS A 206 1.50 -8.94 7.74
N MET A 207 1.97 -9.66 6.73
CA MET A 207 2.31 -9.09 5.44
C MET A 207 1.10 -8.72 4.57
N SER A 208 0.02 -9.49 4.63
CA SER A 208 -1.24 -9.14 3.96
C SER A 208 -1.89 -7.92 4.61
N LEU A 209 -1.83 -7.79 5.94
CA LEU A 209 -2.32 -6.63 6.70
C LEU A 209 -1.57 -5.34 6.33
N ILE A 210 -0.24 -5.40 6.27
CA ILE A 210 0.61 -4.27 5.84
C ILE A 210 0.30 -3.88 4.38
N TYR A 211 0.08 -4.89 3.52
CA TYR A 211 -0.26 -4.67 2.12
C TYR A 211 -1.66 -4.05 1.95
N GLU A 212 -2.64 -4.48 2.73
CA GLU A 212 -4.01 -3.93 2.78
C GLU A 212 -4.01 -2.50 3.33
N GLU A 213 -3.21 -2.20 4.36
CA GLU A 213 -2.99 -0.86 4.88
C GLU A 213 -2.45 0.06 3.77
N VAL A 214 -1.44 -0.39 3.02
CA VAL A 214 -0.89 0.32 1.85
C VAL A 214 -1.91 0.53 0.73
N GLN A 215 -2.83 -0.41 0.48
CA GLN A 215 -3.91 -0.23 -0.51
C GLN A 215 -4.99 0.75 -0.02
N ASN A 216 -5.36 0.67 1.26
CA ASN A 216 -6.30 1.60 1.89
C ASN A 216 -5.77 3.04 1.83
N ILE A 217 -4.47 3.22 2.10
CA ILE A 217 -3.75 4.50 1.93
C ILE A 217 -3.85 5.00 0.49
N LYS A 218 -3.58 4.16 -0.52
CA LYS A 218 -3.73 4.54 -1.93
C LYS A 218 -5.17 4.96 -2.30
N SER A 219 -6.18 4.32 -1.71
CA SER A 219 -7.59 4.66 -1.94
C SER A 219 -8.01 6.01 -1.32
N MET A 220 -7.35 6.45 -0.25
CA MET A 220 -7.56 7.76 0.37
C MET A 220 -7.02 8.91 -0.49
N VAL A 221 -5.96 8.66 -1.27
CA VAL A 221 -5.29 9.63 -2.15
C VAL A 221 -6.13 10.02 -3.35
N LEU A 222 -6.93 9.09 -3.87
CA LEU A 222 -7.81 9.30 -5.03
C LEU A 222 -8.98 10.26 -4.75
N LYS A 223 -9.17 10.71 -3.50
CA LYS A 223 -10.28 11.57 -3.09
C LYS A 223 -9.96 13.07 -3.02
N SER A 224 -8.71 13.50 -3.23
CA SER A 224 -8.31 14.90 -3.04
C SER A 224 -7.76 15.56 -4.33
N GLU A 225 -8.63 16.24 -5.07
CA GLU A 225 -8.27 17.00 -6.29
C GLU A 225 -7.85 18.46 -6.04
N ILE A 226 -7.57 18.87 -4.79
CA ILE A 226 -7.19 20.26 -4.47
C ILE A 226 -5.78 20.33 -3.90
N TYR A 227 -4.84 20.92 -4.64
CA TYR A 227 -3.42 21.05 -4.26
C TYR A 227 -3.01 22.44 -3.74
N GLU A 228 -3.97 23.27 -3.32
CA GLU A 228 -3.64 24.54 -2.66
C GLU A 228 -3.67 24.40 -1.13
N ALA A 229 -2.60 24.87 -0.48
CA ALA A 229 -2.52 24.84 0.97
C ALA A 229 -3.59 25.74 1.60
N LYS A 230 -4.44 25.15 2.44
CA LYS A 230 -5.49 25.86 3.19
C LYS A 230 -4.89 27.06 3.94
N ARG A 231 -5.46 28.25 3.72
CA ARG A 231 -5.14 29.45 4.52
C ARG A 231 -5.96 29.44 5.81
N LEU A 232 -5.28 29.51 6.94
CA LEU A 232 -5.86 29.55 8.28
C LEU A 232 -5.91 30.99 8.77
N ASP A 233 -7.03 31.33 9.39
CA ASP A 233 -7.27 32.62 10.04
C ASP A 233 -6.32 32.79 11.23
N SER A 234 -5.50 33.85 11.20
CA SER A 234 -4.49 34.14 12.22
C SER A 234 -5.11 34.48 13.58
N SER A 235 -6.35 34.98 13.61
CA SER A 235 -7.06 35.27 14.86
C SER A 235 -7.36 34.00 15.67
N LYS A 236 -7.37 32.83 15.03
CA LYS A 236 -7.62 31.53 15.67
C LYS A 236 -6.35 30.89 16.25
N LEU A 237 -5.20 31.55 16.13
CA LEU A 237 -3.90 31.11 16.61
C LEU A 237 -3.48 31.96 17.82
N ILE A 238 -3.88 31.53 19.01
CA ILE A 238 -3.62 32.25 20.26
C ILE A 238 -2.37 31.73 20.97
N GLU A 239 -1.82 32.55 21.86
CA GLU A 239 -0.74 32.12 22.75
C GLU A 239 -1.24 31.07 23.77
N PRO A 240 -0.41 30.12 24.19
CA PRO A 240 -0.75 29.20 25.27
C PRO A 240 -1.06 29.96 26.56
N THR A 241 -2.11 29.55 27.28
CA THR A 241 -2.51 30.17 28.56
C THR A 241 -1.43 30.02 29.64
N ILE A 242 -0.61 28.96 29.55
CA ILE A 242 0.53 28.69 30.43
C ILE A 242 1.76 28.59 29.53
N GLY A 243 2.68 29.53 29.70
CA GLY A 243 3.97 29.52 29.01
C GLY A 243 4.89 28.43 29.55
N LYS A 244 5.55 27.70 28.65
CA LYS A 244 6.61 26.73 28.95
C LYS A 244 7.94 27.21 28.35
N GLU A 245 9.05 26.83 28.97
CA GLU A 245 10.40 27.15 28.48
C GLU A 245 10.66 26.59 27.06
N ASN A 246 10.00 25.47 26.73
CA ASN A 246 10.12 24.79 25.44
C ASN A 246 9.10 25.23 24.38
N ASP A 247 8.32 26.30 24.62
CA ASP A 247 7.34 26.86 23.68
C ASP A 247 7.98 27.46 22.42
N THR A 248 9.29 27.73 22.46
CA THR A 248 10.06 28.14 21.28
C THR A 248 11.15 27.12 20.97
N ARG A 249 11.26 26.72 19.70
CA ARG A 249 12.21 25.67 19.25
C ARG A 249 12.88 26.01 17.93
N GLY A 250 13.93 25.24 17.65
CA GLY A 250 14.72 25.33 16.43
C GLY A 250 15.70 26.51 16.41
N SER A 251 16.54 26.55 15.37
CA SER A 251 17.58 27.58 15.20
C SER A 251 16.98 28.99 15.28
N ARG A 252 17.38 29.75 16.31
CA ARG A 252 16.93 31.13 16.61
C ARG A 252 15.43 31.27 16.90
N GLY A 253 14.78 30.24 17.47
CA GLY A 253 13.37 30.34 17.91
C GLY A 253 12.36 30.46 16.76
N LYS A 254 12.69 29.90 15.59
CA LYS A 254 11.85 29.97 14.38
C LYS A 254 10.57 29.15 14.44
N ILE A 255 10.42 28.30 15.46
CA ILE A 255 9.22 27.51 15.72
C ILE A 255 8.63 28.00 17.02
N LYS A 256 7.36 28.41 16.99
CA LYS A 256 6.60 28.84 18.19
C LYS A 256 5.40 27.92 18.39
N ARG A 257 5.16 27.48 19.63
CA ARG A 257 3.93 26.78 20.04
C ARG A 257 2.79 27.79 20.12
N LYS A 258 1.63 27.41 19.63
CA LYS A 258 0.36 28.16 19.72
C LYS A 258 -0.80 27.21 19.94
N ILE A 259 -1.95 27.75 20.30
CA ILE A 259 -3.22 27.01 20.38
C ILE A 259 -4.10 27.41 19.20
N TYR A 260 -4.47 26.44 18.38
CA TYR A 260 -5.40 26.59 17.26
C TYR A 260 -6.82 26.19 17.69
N MET A 261 -7.81 27.01 17.36
CA MET A 261 -9.23 26.77 17.69
C MET A 261 -9.47 26.50 19.20
N ASN A 262 -8.70 27.14 20.07
CA ASN A 262 -8.79 27.02 21.54
C ASN A 262 -8.56 25.61 22.12
N ALA A 263 -8.15 24.63 21.33
CA ALA A 263 -8.04 23.24 21.78
C ALA A 263 -6.83 22.48 21.24
N ILE A 264 -6.31 22.87 20.07
CA ILE A 264 -5.29 22.07 19.36
C ILE A 264 -3.94 22.75 19.50
N GLU A 265 -2.97 22.06 20.09
CA GLU A 265 -1.59 22.56 20.15
C GLU A 265 -0.91 22.44 18.78
N VAL A 266 -0.33 23.54 18.31
CA VAL A 266 0.29 23.62 16.99
C VAL A 266 1.67 24.26 17.03
N ALA A 267 2.55 23.80 16.15
CA ALA A 267 3.84 24.42 15.86
C ALA A 267 3.69 25.39 14.68
N CYS A 268 4.01 26.66 14.90
CA CYS A 268 4.08 27.67 13.85
C CYS A 268 5.53 27.85 13.40
N LYS A 269 5.85 27.39 12.18
CA LYS A 269 7.19 27.47 11.58
C LYS A 269 7.21 28.51 10.47
N ILE A 270 8.11 29.50 10.57
CA ILE A 270 8.24 30.56 9.56
C ILE A 270 8.69 29.95 8.22
N ILE A 271 8.00 30.35 7.15
CA ILE A 271 8.30 29.98 5.77
C ILE A 271 8.36 31.26 4.91
N LYS A 272 9.38 31.37 4.07
CA LYS A 272 9.43 32.40 3.03
C LYS A 272 8.82 31.80 1.77
N ILE A 273 7.76 32.41 1.24
CA ILE A 273 7.14 32.01 -0.02
C ILE A 273 7.60 33.01 -1.09
N PRO A 274 8.45 32.59 -2.04
CA PRO A 274 8.89 33.40 -3.17
C PRO A 274 7.74 33.83 -4.07
N ASP A 275 7.98 34.80 -4.95
CA ASP A 275 7.03 35.22 -5.97
C ASP A 275 6.69 34.07 -6.92
N LYS A 276 5.43 34.03 -7.40
CA LYS A 276 4.87 32.93 -8.19
C LYS A 276 5.69 32.55 -9.43
N ASP A 277 6.41 33.52 -10.01
CA ASP A 277 7.19 33.36 -11.24
C ASP A 277 8.61 32.80 -11.00
N SER A 278 9.03 32.66 -9.74
CA SER A 278 10.35 32.14 -9.38
C SER A 278 10.43 30.61 -9.46
N VAL A 279 11.62 30.10 -9.76
CA VAL A 279 11.92 28.64 -9.71
C VAL A 279 11.71 28.10 -8.30
N ASP A 280 12.02 28.90 -7.27
CA ASP A 280 11.89 28.53 -5.87
C ASP A 280 10.43 28.37 -5.45
N TYR A 281 9.49 29.14 -6.02
CA TYR A 281 8.05 28.96 -5.77
C TYR A 281 7.56 27.57 -6.16
N LYS A 282 8.04 27.02 -7.29
CA LYS A 282 7.69 25.65 -7.72
C LYS A 282 8.19 24.59 -6.73
N VAL A 283 9.37 24.80 -6.14
CA VAL A 283 9.92 23.92 -5.10
C VAL A 283 9.04 23.98 -3.85
N ILE A 284 8.65 25.20 -3.43
CA ILE A 284 7.80 25.39 -2.26
C ILE A 284 6.42 24.79 -2.42
N HIS A 285 5.77 25.10 -3.54
CA HIS A 285 4.47 24.56 -3.88
C HIS A 285 4.47 23.04 -3.92
N ARG A 286 5.52 22.42 -4.48
CA ARG A 286 5.67 20.96 -4.52
C ARG A 286 5.75 20.34 -3.13
N PHE A 287 6.57 20.88 -2.23
CA PHE A 287 6.69 20.29 -0.90
C PHE A 287 5.42 20.52 -0.05
N LEU A 288 4.71 21.64 -0.22
CA LEU A 288 3.43 21.86 0.43
C LEU A 288 2.37 20.84 -0.05
N ALA A 289 2.36 20.52 -1.35
CA ALA A 289 1.52 19.47 -1.89
C ALA A 289 1.86 18.09 -1.30
N ILE A 290 3.14 17.79 -1.05
CA ILE A 290 3.56 16.56 -0.36
C ILE A 290 2.99 16.52 1.06
N TYR A 291 3.08 17.61 1.83
CA TYR A 291 2.47 17.68 3.15
C TYR A 291 0.96 17.40 3.12
N ILE A 292 0.22 18.00 2.18
CA ILE A 292 -1.24 17.79 2.05
C ILE A 292 -1.56 16.32 1.74
N LYS A 293 -0.79 15.67 0.86
CA LYS A 293 -0.95 14.26 0.52
C LYS A 293 -0.58 13.35 1.69
N ALA A 294 0.52 13.68 2.38
CA ALA A 294 1.15 12.79 3.34
C ALA A 294 0.52 12.85 4.74
N THR A 295 -0.16 13.95 5.09
CA THR A 295 -0.66 14.22 6.43
C THR A 295 -1.74 13.26 6.94
N GLN A 296 -2.24 12.32 6.13
CA GLN A 296 -3.28 11.37 6.56
C GLN A 296 -2.71 10.20 7.38
N SER A 297 -1.38 10.05 7.44
CA SER A 297 -0.74 8.99 8.23
C SER A 297 -0.55 9.39 9.69
N PRO A 298 -0.81 8.50 10.66
CA PRO A 298 -0.49 8.76 12.07
C PRO A 298 1.01 8.91 12.33
N ASN A 299 1.87 8.38 11.46
CA ASN A 299 3.34 8.45 11.56
C ASN A 299 3.95 9.57 10.71
N ILE A 300 3.13 10.53 10.26
CA ILE A 300 3.57 11.75 9.56
C ILE A 300 3.08 12.96 10.33
N ILE A 301 3.92 13.97 10.49
CA ILE A 301 3.54 15.17 11.23
C ILE A 301 2.37 15.87 10.54
N GLN A 302 1.31 16.17 11.29
CA GLN A 302 0.12 16.75 10.68
C GLN A 302 0.41 18.17 10.15
N PHE A 303 -0.05 18.46 8.93
CA PHE A 303 -0.07 19.81 8.36
C PHE A 303 -1.51 20.34 8.32
N TYR A 304 -1.75 21.46 8.99
CA TYR A 304 -3.07 22.09 9.07
C TYR A 304 -3.29 23.17 8.00
N GLY A 305 -2.21 23.82 7.54
CA GLY A 305 -2.27 24.87 6.54
C GLY A 305 -1.24 25.98 6.75
N LEU A 306 -1.42 27.08 6.01
CA LEU A 306 -0.61 28.29 6.10
C LEU A 306 -1.35 29.38 6.86
N SER A 307 -0.64 30.17 7.66
CA SER A 307 -1.21 31.37 8.30
C SER A 307 -0.21 32.54 8.26
N THR A 308 -0.56 33.65 8.88
CA THR A 308 0.27 34.86 8.95
C THR A 308 0.37 35.33 10.39
N ILE A 309 1.58 35.42 10.92
CA ILE A 309 1.88 35.87 12.28
C ILE A 309 2.94 36.96 12.17
N ASP A 310 2.69 38.13 12.78
CA ASP A 310 3.62 39.27 12.80
C ASP A 310 4.14 39.68 11.41
N GLY A 311 3.27 39.62 10.39
CA GLY A 311 3.62 39.92 8.99
C GLY A 311 4.41 38.82 8.27
N ALA A 312 4.79 37.74 8.94
CA ALA A 312 5.47 36.59 8.34
C ALA A 312 4.50 35.46 8.00
N THR A 313 4.72 34.79 6.87
CA THR A 313 3.96 33.56 6.55
C THR A 313 4.50 32.40 7.37
N VAL A 314 3.60 31.62 7.96
CA VAL A 314 3.93 30.45 8.78
C VAL A 314 3.23 29.19 8.27
N MET A 315 3.90 28.06 8.40
CA MET A 315 3.28 26.74 8.34
C MET A 315 2.75 26.38 9.72
N VAL A 316 1.51 25.90 9.78
CA VAL A 316 0.88 25.40 11.00
C VAL A 316 0.92 23.87 10.99
N LEU A 317 1.71 23.30 11.88
CA LEU A 317 1.98 21.87 12.01
C LEU A 317 1.50 21.37 13.37
N GLU A 318 1.33 20.06 13.53
CA GLU A 318 1.13 19.44 14.85
C GLU A 318 2.29 19.74 15.79
N TRP A 319 1.96 20.04 17.04
CA TRP A 319 2.93 20.21 18.09
C TRP A 319 3.40 18.84 18.61
N ALA A 320 4.72 18.63 18.59
CA ALA A 320 5.35 17.41 19.08
C ALA A 320 6.06 17.72 20.41
N GLU A 321 5.44 17.39 21.54
CA GLU A 321 5.89 17.80 22.88
C GLU A 321 7.34 17.42 23.20
N LEU A 322 7.84 16.29 22.70
CA LEU A 322 9.20 15.82 22.98
C LEU A 322 10.25 16.30 21.96
N GLY A 323 9.84 17.07 20.95
CA GLY A 323 10.74 17.64 19.94
C GLY A 323 11.17 16.61 18.92
N SER A 324 12.31 16.85 18.28
CA SER A 324 12.90 15.87 17.38
C SER A 324 13.59 14.74 18.16
N LEU A 325 13.71 13.55 17.58
CA LEU A 325 14.47 12.45 18.22
C LEU A 325 15.91 12.88 18.54
N ARG A 326 16.50 13.75 17.72
CA ARG A 326 17.83 14.34 17.95
C ARG A 326 17.89 15.21 19.21
N GLU A 327 16.86 15.99 19.47
CA GLU A 327 16.76 16.80 20.69
C GLU A 327 16.49 15.91 21.91
N LEU A 328 15.62 14.91 21.73
CA LEU A 328 15.25 13.97 22.78
C LEU A 328 16.47 13.20 23.30
N TYR A 329 17.23 12.54 22.43
CA TYR A 329 18.37 11.72 22.89
C TYR A 329 19.53 12.57 23.45
N LYS A 330 19.62 13.86 23.12
CA LYS A 330 20.62 14.77 23.69
C LYS A 330 20.27 15.19 25.12
N THR A 331 18.99 15.17 25.46
CA THR A 331 18.49 15.61 26.77
C THR A 331 18.29 14.43 27.70
N ASN A 332 17.82 13.30 27.18
CA ASN A 332 17.50 12.11 27.93
C ASN A 332 17.92 10.85 27.17
N MET A 333 18.48 9.87 27.87
CA MET A 333 18.74 8.55 27.28
C MET A 333 17.41 7.87 26.93
N ILE A 334 17.29 7.35 25.72
CA ILE A 334 16.07 6.71 25.24
C ILE A 334 16.12 5.20 25.59
N PRO A 335 15.14 4.65 26.31
CA PRO A 335 15.08 3.22 26.59
C PRO A 335 15.03 2.39 25.30
N LEU A 336 15.69 1.23 25.28
CA LEU A 336 15.84 0.40 24.08
C LEU A 336 14.49 -0.02 23.47
N LYS A 337 13.51 -0.40 24.30
CA LYS A 337 12.15 -0.74 23.85
C LYS A 337 11.43 0.44 23.19
N LEU A 338 11.71 1.65 23.66
CA LEU A 338 11.16 2.88 23.10
C LEU A 338 11.83 3.21 21.75
N LYS A 339 13.15 2.97 21.63
CA LYS A 339 13.86 3.03 20.33
C LYS A 339 13.23 2.08 19.30
N LEU A 340 12.87 0.85 19.71
CA LEU A 340 12.19 -0.11 18.85
C LEU A 340 10.81 0.38 18.41
N SER A 341 10.03 0.95 19.34
CA SER A 341 8.73 1.55 19.02
C SER A 341 8.86 2.70 18.02
N TYR A 342 9.83 3.60 18.22
CA TYR A 342 10.11 4.68 17.27
C TYR A 342 10.58 4.17 15.91
N ALA A 343 11.46 3.16 15.87
CA ALA A 343 11.91 2.58 14.61
C ALA A 343 10.74 1.99 13.80
N LEU A 344 9.80 1.32 14.48
CA LEU A 344 8.61 0.75 13.87
C LEU A 344 7.69 1.84 13.30
N ASP A 345 7.43 2.90 14.08
CA ASP A 345 6.65 4.06 13.65
C ASP A 345 7.27 4.76 12.42
N ILE A 346 8.59 4.96 12.42
CA ILE A 346 9.32 5.55 11.29
C ILE A 346 9.19 4.66 10.05
N CYS A 347 9.35 3.34 10.21
CA CYS A 347 9.22 2.39 9.12
C CYS A 347 7.80 2.40 8.50
N ARG A 348 6.76 2.48 9.34
CA ARG A 348 5.35 2.64 8.89
C ARG A 348 5.15 3.94 8.11
N GLY A 349 5.72 5.04 8.59
CA GLY A 349 5.69 6.33 7.88
C GLY A 349 6.37 6.27 6.51
N ILE A 350 7.53 5.59 6.40
CA ILE A 350 8.24 5.42 5.12
C ILE A 350 7.45 4.51 4.17
N ALA A 351 6.87 3.42 4.68
CA ALA A 351 6.01 2.54 3.88
C ALA A 351 4.79 3.32 3.33
N TYR A 352 4.20 4.19 4.14
CA TYR A 352 3.12 5.08 3.72
C TYR A 352 3.58 6.04 2.60
N LEU A 353 4.72 6.71 2.74
CA LEU A 353 5.23 7.62 1.69
C LEU A 353 5.54 6.87 0.38
N ASN A 354 6.13 5.68 0.47
CA ASN A 354 6.38 4.82 -0.68
C ASN A 354 5.07 4.40 -1.38
N ALA A 355 3.98 4.18 -0.63
CA ALA A 355 2.66 3.92 -1.21
C ALA A 355 2.14 5.11 -2.03
N LEU A 356 2.54 6.33 -1.67
CA LEU A 356 2.25 7.57 -2.39
C LEU A 356 3.21 7.85 -3.55
N ASN A 357 4.18 6.96 -3.81
CA ASN A 357 5.34 7.20 -4.68
C ASN A 357 6.17 8.44 -4.26
N ILE A 358 6.20 8.76 -2.97
CA ILE A 358 6.97 9.87 -2.42
C ILE A 358 8.18 9.32 -1.69
N TYR A 359 9.35 9.86 -2.00
CA TYR A 359 10.58 9.61 -1.26
C TYR A 359 10.90 10.82 -0.37
N HIS A 360 11.36 10.57 0.86
CA HIS A 360 11.67 11.59 1.85
C HIS A 360 12.97 12.35 1.52
N HIS A 361 14.02 11.67 1.05
CA HIS A 361 15.35 12.21 0.70
C HIS A 361 16.20 12.81 1.86
N ASP A 362 15.70 12.80 3.11
CA ASP A 362 16.41 13.40 4.26
C ASP A 362 16.07 12.68 5.56
N LEU A 363 16.13 11.35 5.55
CA LEU A 363 15.86 10.54 6.75
C LEU A 363 17.02 10.65 7.74
N LYS A 364 16.75 11.25 8.91
CA LYS A 364 17.65 11.38 10.06
C LYS A 364 16.85 11.71 11.33
N CYS A 365 17.38 11.45 12.52
CA CYS A 365 16.60 11.66 13.76
C CYS A 365 16.20 13.13 14.00
N SER A 366 16.92 14.10 13.43
CA SER A 366 16.52 15.53 13.49
C SER A 366 15.26 15.88 12.68
N ASN A 367 14.82 14.98 11.80
CA ASN A 367 13.60 15.13 11.00
C ASN A 367 12.47 14.21 11.49
N ILE A 368 12.66 13.50 12.61
CA ILE A 368 11.61 12.70 13.25
C ILE A 368 11.13 13.44 14.47
N MET A 369 9.85 13.80 14.52
CA MET A 369 9.23 14.48 15.66
C MET A 369 8.55 13.46 16.58
N VAL A 370 8.56 13.71 17.88
CA VAL A 370 7.97 12.81 18.88
C VAL A 370 6.91 13.54 19.69
N THR A 371 5.71 12.99 19.67
CA THR A 371 4.56 13.51 20.45
C THR A 371 4.69 13.20 21.94
N GLU A 372 3.83 13.82 22.76
CA GLU A 372 3.74 13.52 24.21
C GLU A 372 3.46 12.03 24.48
N LYS A 373 2.71 11.36 23.59
CA LYS A 373 2.36 9.95 23.70
C LYS A 373 3.45 9.00 23.17
N HIS A 374 4.67 9.50 22.95
CA HIS A 374 5.77 8.72 22.40
C HIS A 374 5.50 8.07 21.02
N VAL A 375 4.69 8.74 20.19
CA VAL A 375 4.55 8.38 18.76
C VAL A 375 5.58 9.14 17.94
N ALA A 376 6.37 8.42 17.14
CA ALA A 376 7.33 9.01 16.21
C ALA A 376 6.69 9.35 14.86
N LYS A 377 6.97 10.54 14.35
CA LYS A 377 6.36 11.10 13.14
C LYS A 377 7.40 11.71 12.20
N LEU A 378 7.38 11.31 10.93
CA LEU A 378 8.20 11.89 9.89
C LEU A 378 7.84 13.36 9.65
N SER A 379 8.85 14.20 9.47
CA SER A 379 8.70 15.64 9.24
C SER A 379 9.79 16.17 8.32
N ASN A 380 9.67 17.45 7.93
CA ASN A 380 10.66 18.16 7.11
C ASN A 380 10.79 17.62 5.67
N PHE A 381 9.69 17.74 4.90
CA PHE A 381 9.61 17.27 3.50
C PHE A 381 10.25 18.20 2.46
N ASN A 382 11.13 19.12 2.85
CA ASN A 382 11.71 20.12 1.93
C ASN A 382 12.47 19.48 0.76
N LEU A 383 13.14 18.35 1.02
CA LEU A 383 13.90 17.60 0.02
C LEU A 383 13.09 16.47 -0.62
N SER A 384 11.87 16.21 -0.15
CA SER A 384 11.06 15.07 -0.58
C SER A 384 10.50 15.25 -1.99
N ARG A 385 10.42 14.16 -2.77
CA ARG A 385 10.05 14.20 -4.19
C ARG A 385 9.18 13.01 -4.56
N ASP A 386 8.37 13.20 -5.60
CA ASP A 386 7.69 12.10 -6.30
C ASP A 386 8.74 11.26 -7.06
N LYS A 387 8.43 9.99 -7.34
CA LYS A 387 9.32 9.06 -8.05
C LYS A 387 9.87 9.70 -9.32
N ASP A 388 9.03 10.43 -10.09
CA ASP A 388 9.35 11.07 -11.38
C ASP A 388 9.89 12.51 -11.28
N GLY A 389 10.21 12.99 -10.09
CA GLY A 389 10.81 14.31 -9.89
C GLY A 389 12.25 14.41 -10.41
N ILE A 390 12.59 15.54 -11.06
CA ILE A 390 13.97 15.86 -11.45
C ILE A 390 14.85 15.95 -10.19
N SER A 391 15.97 15.22 -10.19
CA SER A 391 17.00 15.31 -9.14
C SER A 391 17.68 16.68 -9.19
N THR A 392 17.62 17.45 -8.11
CA THR A 392 18.33 18.74 -8.03
C THR A 392 19.83 18.50 -7.85
N SER A 393 20.65 19.23 -8.60
CA SER A 393 22.08 19.40 -8.31
C SER A 393 22.20 20.11 -6.96
N ALA A 394 22.84 19.40 -6.04
CA ALA A 394 22.88 19.72 -4.64
C ALA A 394 23.79 20.96 -4.41
N GLY A 395 23.34 21.91 -3.57
CA GLY A 395 24.12 23.10 -3.17
C GLY A 395 24.35 23.15 -1.65
N ILE A 396 25.61 23.33 -1.24
CA ILE A 396 26.26 23.65 0.06
C ILE A 396 25.67 23.10 1.40
N GLN A 397 24.37 22.90 1.59
CA GLN A 397 23.76 22.15 2.72
C GLN A 397 24.02 20.62 2.68
N ILE A 398 24.78 20.17 1.68
CA ILE A 398 24.95 18.77 1.23
C ILE A 398 25.85 18.00 2.19
N LEU A 399 26.89 18.64 2.70
CA LEU A 399 28.05 17.94 3.24
C LEU A 399 27.76 17.30 4.61
N GLU A 400 26.93 17.94 5.43
CA GLU A 400 26.40 17.33 6.66
C GLU A 400 25.40 16.21 6.34
N ASN A 401 24.56 16.37 5.32
CA ASN A 401 23.59 15.35 4.92
C ASN A 401 24.27 14.11 4.31
N SER A 402 25.51 14.23 3.83
CA SER A 402 26.32 13.11 3.32
C SER A 402 26.49 11.96 4.33
N ARG A 403 26.33 12.22 5.64
CA ARG A 403 26.36 11.20 6.69
C ARG A 403 25.28 10.12 6.53
N TRP A 404 24.13 10.45 5.93
CA TRP A 404 23.00 9.52 5.73
C TRP A 404 22.78 9.14 4.25
N LEU A 405 23.59 9.66 3.33
CA LEU A 405 23.42 9.43 1.89
C LEU A 405 24.06 8.11 1.46
N ALA A 406 23.38 7.43 0.53
CA ALA A 406 23.83 6.17 -0.03
C ALA A 406 25.07 6.34 -0.93
N PRO A 407 25.98 5.35 -0.99
CA PRO A 407 27.24 5.45 -1.72
C PRO A 407 27.06 5.71 -3.22
N GLU A 408 26.06 5.13 -3.87
CA GLU A 408 25.74 5.35 -5.28
C GLU A 408 25.36 6.81 -5.57
N LYS A 409 24.63 7.45 -4.64
CA LYS A 409 24.24 8.85 -4.75
C LYS A 409 25.39 9.81 -4.44
N LEU A 410 26.30 9.40 -3.55
CA LEU A 410 27.52 10.16 -3.24
C LEU A 410 28.55 10.09 -4.38
N LYS A 411 28.62 8.95 -5.08
CA LYS A 411 29.55 8.71 -6.19
C LYS A 411 29.14 9.45 -7.46
N ASP A 412 27.84 9.47 -7.77
CA ASP A 412 27.30 10.18 -8.92
C ASP A 412 26.15 11.09 -8.50
N ASN A 413 26.40 12.41 -8.57
CA ASN A 413 25.38 13.41 -8.28
C ASN A 413 24.16 13.30 -9.20
N ASN A 414 24.32 12.76 -10.42
CA ASN A 414 23.25 12.55 -11.39
C ASN A 414 22.48 11.24 -11.16
N TYR A 415 22.97 10.35 -10.28
CA TYR A 415 22.25 9.14 -9.91
C TYR A 415 20.87 9.51 -9.37
N ARG A 416 19.79 8.96 -9.95
CA ARG A 416 18.43 9.27 -9.54
C ARG A 416 18.17 8.64 -8.17
N TYR A 417 17.77 9.46 -7.19
CA TYR A 417 17.40 8.95 -5.87
C TYR A 417 16.20 8.00 -6.00
N ASP A 418 16.30 6.83 -5.35
CA ASP A 418 15.28 5.80 -5.40
C ASP A 418 15.03 5.20 -4.01
N HIS A 419 14.14 4.20 -3.95
CA HIS A 419 13.85 3.49 -2.71
C HIS A 419 15.07 2.81 -2.07
N LYS A 420 16.11 2.41 -2.84
CA LYS A 420 17.31 1.78 -2.29
C LYS A 420 18.17 2.81 -1.57
N CYS A 421 18.25 4.03 -2.08
CA CYS A 421 18.85 5.15 -1.35
C CYS A 421 18.11 5.42 -0.03
N GLU A 422 16.78 5.32 -0.03
CA GLU A 422 15.95 5.58 1.15
C GLU A 422 16.14 4.54 2.26
N ILE A 423 16.24 3.25 1.89
CA ILE A 423 16.59 2.16 2.82
C ILE A 423 17.96 2.39 3.46
N PHE A 424 18.95 2.83 2.68
CA PHE A 424 20.26 3.14 3.21
C PHE A 424 20.18 4.25 4.27
N SER A 425 19.47 5.35 3.96
CA SER A 425 19.29 6.46 4.90
C SER A 425 18.53 6.02 6.16
N PHE A 426 17.56 5.11 6.05
CA PHE A 426 16.92 4.50 7.22
C PHE A 426 17.91 3.70 8.07
N GLY A 427 18.81 2.90 7.46
CA GLY A 427 19.85 2.17 8.19
C GLY A 427 20.76 3.10 8.99
N MET A 428 21.18 4.21 8.39
CA MET A 428 21.98 5.24 9.07
C MET A 428 21.19 5.95 10.19
N LEU A 429 19.89 6.21 9.99
CA LEU A 429 18.99 6.76 11.01
C LEU A 429 18.85 5.79 12.19
N LEU A 430 18.61 4.51 11.92
CA LEU A 430 18.46 3.49 12.97
C LEU A 430 19.76 3.32 13.75
N TRP A 431 20.92 3.40 13.10
CA TRP A 431 22.21 3.46 13.78
C TRP A 431 22.32 4.69 14.69
N GLU A 432 21.97 5.88 14.18
CA GLU A 432 21.96 7.12 14.96
C GLU A 432 21.05 7.02 16.19
N LEU A 433 19.86 6.45 16.05
CA LEU A 433 18.92 6.24 17.16
C LEU A 433 19.45 5.21 18.17
N THR A 434 20.10 4.15 17.69
CA THR A 434 20.62 3.07 18.54
C THR A 434 21.69 3.59 19.48
N PHE A 435 22.67 4.31 18.91
CA PHE A 435 23.85 4.80 19.64
C PHE A 435 23.71 6.24 20.14
N GLU A 436 22.60 6.91 19.84
CA GLU A 436 22.32 8.29 20.27
C GLU A 436 23.46 9.27 19.89
N LYS A 437 24.11 8.99 18.76
CA LYS A 437 25.30 9.70 18.27
C LYS A 437 25.15 10.04 16.80
N LYS A 438 25.68 11.20 16.37
CA LYS A 438 25.75 11.55 14.95
C LYS A 438 26.61 10.53 14.19
N PRO A 439 26.16 10.01 13.03
CA PRO A 439 27.01 9.15 12.22
C PRO A 439 28.26 9.89 11.76
N TYR A 440 29.40 9.25 11.93
CA TYR A 440 30.75 9.69 11.58
C TYR A 440 31.20 10.95 12.32
N GLU A 441 30.74 11.17 13.54
CA GLU A 441 31.07 12.40 14.30
C GLU A 441 32.57 12.63 14.46
N ASP A 442 33.34 11.55 14.59
CA ASP A 442 34.79 11.60 14.80
C ASP A 442 35.59 11.74 13.49
N LEU A 443 34.92 11.63 12.32
CA LEU A 443 35.54 11.82 11.01
C LEU A 443 35.34 13.25 10.53
N ASN A 444 36.36 13.79 9.85
CA ASN A 444 36.22 15.05 9.15
C ASN A 444 35.13 14.92 8.08
N LEU A 445 34.15 15.83 8.17
CA LEU A 445 33.01 15.98 7.28
C LEU A 445 33.34 15.81 5.79
N GLU A 446 34.46 16.38 5.32
CA GLU A 446 34.87 16.31 3.90
C GLU A 446 35.35 14.91 3.47
N LYS A 447 35.79 14.08 4.42
CA LYS A 447 36.29 12.73 4.16
C LYS A 447 35.18 11.67 4.16
N ILE A 448 34.01 11.98 4.73
CA ILE A 448 32.90 11.05 4.88
C ILE A 448 32.42 10.50 3.53
N PRO A 449 32.20 11.30 2.47
CA PRO A 449 31.74 10.77 1.19
C PRO A 449 32.66 9.68 0.63
N ASN A 450 33.97 9.96 0.59
CA ASN A 450 34.96 9.00 0.09
C ASN A 450 35.07 7.76 0.99
N TYR A 451 34.94 7.92 2.30
CA TYR A 451 34.92 6.78 3.23
C TYR A 451 33.74 5.85 2.95
N VAL A 452 32.53 6.40 2.80
CA VAL A 452 31.30 5.63 2.54
C VAL A 452 31.32 4.99 1.15
N ILE A 453 31.76 5.72 0.12
CA ILE A 453 31.90 5.21 -1.26
C ILE A 453 32.83 4.00 -1.30
N ASN A 454 33.90 4.00 -0.50
CA ASN A 454 34.86 2.90 -0.41
C ASN A 454 34.41 1.76 0.53
N GLY A 455 33.15 1.73 0.97
CA GLY A 455 32.61 0.66 1.82
C GLY A 455 32.77 0.89 3.32
N GLY A 456 33.30 2.04 3.74
CA GLY A 456 33.39 2.42 5.15
C GLY A 456 32.01 2.54 5.79
N ARG A 457 31.87 2.00 7.00
CA ARG A 457 30.62 2.02 7.79
C ARG A 457 30.92 2.31 9.25
N GLU A 458 29.89 2.74 9.96
CA GLU A 458 29.97 2.93 11.39
C GLU A 458 30.19 1.60 12.13
N LYS A 459 30.76 1.69 13.33
CA LYS A 459 31.01 0.52 14.18
C LYS A 459 29.87 0.32 15.17
N PHE A 460 29.63 -0.93 15.54
CA PHE A 460 28.70 -1.27 16.60
C PHE A 460 29.47 -1.34 17.92
N GLN A 461 29.14 -0.45 18.86
CA GLN A 461 29.79 -0.36 20.18
C GLN A 461 28.75 -0.58 21.28
N PHE A 462 28.12 -1.77 21.29
CA PHE A 462 27.06 -2.10 22.27
C PHE A 462 27.55 -2.07 23.73
N ASP A 463 28.86 -2.25 23.95
CA ASP A 463 29.48 -2.17 25.28
C ASP A 463 29.26 -0.81 25.97
N GLN A 464 29.06 0.27 25.20
CA GLN A 464 28.87 1.63 25.72
C GLN A 464 27.41 1.94 26.11
N ILE A 465 26.44 1.15 25.67
CA ILE A 465 25.01 1.31 25.94
C ILE A 465 24.46 0.29 26.95
N GLY A 466 25.37 -0.43 27.62
CA GLY A 466 25.07 -1.46 28.62
C GLY A 466 25.03 -2.87 28.00
N LEU A 467 25.88 -3.76 28.52
CA LEU A 467 25.89 -5.18 28.14
C LEU A 467 24.59 -5.84 28.62
N ALA A 468 23.66 -6.00 27.69
CA ALA A 468 22.48 -6.82 27.91
C ALA A 468 22.94 -8.28 28.15
N SER A 469 22.41 -8.95 29.16
CA SER A 469 22.73 -10.37 29.38
C SER A 469 22.42 -11.16 28.10
N PRO A 470 23.24 -12.16 27.70
CA PRO A 470 23.15 -12.81 26.39
C PRO A 470 21.76 -13.34 26.01
N ASP A 471 20.95 -13.71 27.01
CA ASP A 471 19.60 -14.27 26.90
C ASP A 471 18.48 -13.27 27.22
N SER A 472 18.82 -11.99 27.38
CA SER A 472 17.83 -10.94 27.66
C SER A 472 17.15 -10.47 26.38
N LEU A 473 15.90 -10.02 26.53
CA LEU A 473 15.14 -9.38 25.45
C LEU A 473 15.89 -8.17 24.86
N ASP A 474 16.63 -7.44 25.68
CA ASP A 474 17.43 -6.30 25.22
C ASP A 474 18.57 -6.74 24.31
N ALA A 475 19.20 -7.90 24.57
CA ALA A 475 20.19 -8.49 23.68
C ALA A 475 19.58 -8.94 22.34
N GLU A 476 18.33 -9.43 22.35
CA GLU A 476 17.61 -9.77 21.12
C GLU A 476 17.29 -8.52 20.29
N ILE A 477 16.85 -7.43 20.94
CA ILE A 477 16.61 -6.14 20.25
C ILE A 477 17.92 -5.56 19.70
N GLN A 478 19.02 -5.59 20.46
CA GLN A 478 20.33 -5.13 19.98
C GLN A 478 20.81 -5.92 18.76
N LYS A 479 20.73 -7.26 18.80
CA LYS A 479 21.07 -8.13 17.66
C LYS A 479 20.15 -7.88 16.46
N GLY A 480 18.86 -7.67 16.72
CA GLY A 480 17.87 -7.34 15.70
C GLY A 480 18.18 -6.01 15.00
N PHE A 481 18.50 -4.97 15.76
CA PHE A 481 18.92 -3.68 15.23
C PHE A 481 20.21 -3.78 14.44
N GLU A 482 21.22 -4.47 14.95
CA GLU A 482 22.47 -4.69 14.21
C GLU A 482 22.21 -5.37 12.85
N LYS A 483 21.40 -6.42 12.85
CA LYS A 483 21.01 -7.13 11.62
C LYS A 483 20.33 -6.19 10.63
N ILE A 484 19.28 -5.48 11.06
CA ILE A 484 18.53 -4.56 10.20
C ILE A 484 19.43 -3.47 9.63
N ILE A 485 20.27 -2.86 10.47
CA ILE A 485 21.21 -1.81 10.05
C ILE A 485 22.16 -2.36 8.98
N ARG A 486 22.75 -3.54 9.21
CA ARG A 486 23.66 -4.20 8.26
C ARG A 486 23.02 -4.51 6.91
N GLU A 487 21.79 -5.01 6.92
CA GLU A 487 21.05 -5.32 5.70
C GLU A 487 20.58 -4.04 4.97
N ALA A 488 20.30 -2.96 5.70
CA ALA A 488 19.83 -1.69 5.14
C ALA A 488 20.95 -0.86 4.51
N TRP A 489 22.12 -0.74 5.15
CA TRP A 489 23.22 0.09 4.66
C TRP A 489 24.23 -0.66 3.78
N ASN A 490 23.82 -1.78 3.17
CA ASN A 490 24.68 -2.59 2.33
C ASN A 490 25.28 -1.75 1.18
N GLN A 491 26.55 -2.03 0.84
CA GLN A 491 27.25 -1.32 -0.23
C GLN A 491 26.56 -1.51 -1.58
N ASP A 492 26.11 -2.73 -1.87
CA ASP A 492 25.35 -3.04 -3.08
C ASP A 492 23.86 -2.70 -2.85
N PRO A 493 23.26 -1.78 -3.64
CA PRO A 493 21.86 -1.39 -3.49
C PRO A 493 20.87 -2.54 -3.78
N ASP A 494 21.21 -3.48 -4.66
CA ASP A 494 20.26 -4.51 -5.09
C ASP A 494 19.95 -5.51 -3.97
N ILE A 495 20.94 -5.80 -3.13
CA ILE A 495 20.81 -6.71 -1.99
C ILE A 495 20.33 -6.06 -0.69
N ARG A 496 20.10 -4.74 -0.67
CA ARG A 496 19.53 -4.06 0.52
C ARG A 496 18.15 -4.60 0.84
N ILE A 497 17.87 -4.75 2.15
CA ILE A 497 16.58 -5.18 2.67
C ILE A 497 15.44 -4.33 2.10
N SER A 498 14.30 -4.95 1.79
CA SER A 498 13.11 -4.19 1.37
C SER A 498 12.43 -3.55 2.59
N ILE A 499 11.74 -2.42 2.39
CA ILE A 499 10.95 -1.75 3.45
C ILE A 499 9.95 -2.72 4.11
N THR A 500 9.40 -3.63 3.29
CA THR A 500 8.47 -4.68 3.69
C THR A 500 9.10 -5.69 4.66
N LYS A 501 10.31 -6.17 4.35
CA LYS A 501 11.06 -7.06 5.25
C LYS A 501 11.49 -6.33 6.51
N LEU A 502 11.88 -5.08 6.39
CA LEU A 502 12.27 -4.23 7.51
C LEU A 502 11.12 -4.10 8.52
N LEU A 503 9.91 -3.82 8.03
CA LEU A 503 8.72 -3.70 8.86
C LEU A 503 8.39 -5.00 9.61
N ILE A 504 8.49 -6.17 8.94
CA ILE A 504 8.32 -7.47 9.62
C ILE A 504 9.38 -7.64 10.71
N GLN A 505 10.66 -7.44 10.39
CA GLN A 505 11.74 -7.67 11.35
C GLN A 505 11.57 -6.80 12.60
N LEU A 506 11.16 -5.53 12.45
CA LEU A 506 10.86 -4.66 13.58
C LEU A 506 9.60 -5.08 14.34
N ASP A 507 8.53 -5.50 13.65
CA ASP A 507 7.29 -5.95 14.27
C ASP A 507 7.47 -7.26 15.06
N ASP A 508 8.26 -8.20 14.53
CA ASP A 508 8.62 -9.45 15.21
C ASP A 508 9.45 -9.19 16.47
N LEU A 509 10.41 -8.26 16.41
CA LEU A 509 11.14 -7.84 17.60
C LEU A 509 10.20 -7.19 18.63
N ALA A 510 9.23 -6.39 18.18
CA ALA A 510 8.28 -5.71 19.06
C ALA A 510 7.27 -6.68 19.70
N THR A 511 6.75 -7.66 18.95
CA THR A 511 5.80 -8.67 19.45
C THR A 511 6.45 -9.63 20.44
N LYS A 512 7.69 -10.07 20.18
CA LYS A 512 8.47 -10.89 21.14
C LYS A 512 8.81 -10.15 22.43
N SER A 513 8.86 -8.81 22.39
CA SER A 513 9.05 -7.98 23.58
C SER A 513 7.87 -8.04 24.57
N VAL A 514 6.74 -8.60 24.13
CA VAL A 514 5.53 -8.87 24.91
C VAL A 514 5.44 -10.38 25.18
N LYS A 515 6.13 -10.89 26.20
CA LYS A 515 5.96 -12.31 26.60
C LYS A 515 4.60 -12.55 27.28
N PRO A 516 3.93 -13.68 27.02
CA PRO A 516 2.72 -14.10 27.72
C PRO A 516 3.10 -14.57 29.13
N GLY A 517 2.75 -13.77 30.14
CA GLY A 517 3.06 -14.10 31.54
C GLY A 517 3.67 -12.96 32.36
N CYS A 518 3.19 -11.73 32.20
CA CYS A 518 3.13 -10.74 33.28
C CYS A 518 2.15 -9.63 32.88
N PRO A 519 1.19 -9.22 33.72
CA PRO A 519 0.17 -8.25 33.31
C PRO A 519 0.75 -6.83 33.28
N PRO A 520 0.43 -5.98 32.28
CA PRO A 520 0.25 -4.57 32.58
C PRO A 520 -0.96 -4.47 33.52
N GLY A 521 -0.84 -3.74 34.61
CA GLY A 521 -1.87 -3.67 35.66
C GLY A 521 -3.28 -3.40 35.12
N LEU A 522 -4.06 -4.46 34.92
CA LEU A 522 -5.29 -4.84 35.61
C LEU A 522 -5.87 -6.07 34.90
N GLN A 523 -5.48 -7.27 35.36
CA GLN A 523 -6.11 -8.55 35.00
C GLN A 523 -6.80 -9.17 36.23
N SER A 524 -7.99 -9.72 36.01
CA SER A 524 -8.59 -10.85 36.74
C SER A 524 -9.69 -11.43 35.82
N GLN A 525 -9.92 -12.73 35.65
CA GLN A 525 -9.34 -13.97 36.18
C GLN A 525 -9.75 -15.14 35.25
N GLU A 526 -9.01 -16.24 35.36
CA GLU A 526 -8.98 -17.49 34.59
C GLU A 526 -10.31 -18.28 34.54
N ILE A 527 -10.49 -19.10 33.47
CA ILE A 527 -10.67 -20.56 33.59
C ILE A 527 -10.03 -21.23 32.36
N MET A 528 -8.94 -21.95 32.58
CA MET A 528 -8.45 -23.02 31.69
C MET A 528 -8.98 -24.34 32.26
N SER A 529 -9.52 -25.24 31.43
CA SER A 529 -9.26 -26.69 31.59
C SER A 529 -9.62 -27.50 30.33
N PRO A 530 -9.01 -28.70 30.16
CA PRO A 530 -8.65 -29.28 28.86
C PRO A 530 -9.47 -30.53 28.50
N ILE A 531 -9.62 -30.85 27.21
CA ILE A 531 -9.93 -32.22 26.77
C ILE A 531 -9.16 -32.58 25.49
N SER A 532 -8.18 -33.47 25.72
CA SER A 532 -7.53 -34.56 24.97
C SER A 532 -7.88 -34.90 23.50
N PRO A 533 -6.94 -35.58 22.79
CA PRO A 533 -7.05 -35.97 21.38
C PRO A 533 -7.79 -37.30 21.19
N LEU A 534 -8.65 -37.42 20.17
CA LEU A 534 -9.23 -38.71 19.75
C LEU A 534 -9.47 -38.77 18.23
N ASN A 535 -8.74 -39.71 17.62
CA ASN A 535 -9.11 -40.68 16.57
C ASN A 535 -9.90 -40.27 15.31
N ASP A 536 -9.21 -40.37 14.17
CA ASP A 536 -9.47 -41.31 13.07
C ASP A 536 -10.87 -41.97 13.00
N LYS A 537 -11.70 -41.52 12.05
CA LYS A 537 -12.14 -42.29 10.84
C LYS A 537 -13.38 -41.66 10.18
N ASN A 538 -13.26 -41.49 8.87
CA ASN A 538 -14.31 -41.43 7.85
C ASN A 538 -15.43 -40.40 8.04
N ASP A 539 -15.33 -39.29 7.30
CA ASP A 539 -16.47 -38.79 6.51
C ASP A 539 -15.92 -38.29 5.17
N GLU A 540 -16.48 -38.85 4.10
CA GLU A 540 -16.13 -38.64 2.71
C GLU A 540 -16.31 -37.17 2.32
N ILE A 541 -15.30 -36.61 1.63
CA ILE A 541 -15.42 -35.34 0.93
C ILE A 541 -16.45 -35.57 -0.19
N PRO A 542 -17.54 -34.77 -0.30
CA PRO A 542 -18.40 -34.85 -1.46
C PRO A 542 -17.63 -34.42 -2.70
N ASP A 543 -17.30 -35.40 -3.54
CA ASP A 543 -17.02 -35.21 -4.96
C ASP A 543 -18.30 -34.68 -5.61
N ASP A 544 -18.39 -33.35 -5.75
CA ASP A 544 -19.14 -32.62 -6.79
C ASP A 544 -19.40 -31.17 -6.31
N ILE A 545 -18.37 -30.33 -6.39
CA ILE A 545 -18.60 -28.91 -6.71
C ILE A 545 -17.91 -28.68 -8.04
N ASP A 546 -18.72 -28.74 -9.09
CA ASP A 546 -18.34 -28.42 -10.47
C ASP A 546 -17.95 -26.94 -10.57
N PHE A 547 -16.64 -26.68 -10.51
CA PHE A 547 -16.03 -25.36 -10.70
C PHE A 547 -15.75 -25.03 -12.18
N ASP A 548 -16.17 -25.88 -13.13
CA ASP A 548 -15.93 -25.67 -14.57
C ASP A 548 -16.99 -24.79 -15.26
N SER A 549 -17.96 -24.25 -14.52
CA SER A 549 -19.07 -23.48 -15.10
C SER A 549 -19.00 -21.96 -14.92
N ILE A 550 -17.97 -21.39 -14.29
CA ILE A 550 -17.87 -19.92 -14.14
C ILE A 550 -17.00 -19.34 -15.26
N ASP A 551 -17.67 -18.77 -16.25
CA ASP A 551 -17.12 -18.07 -17.40
C ASP A 551 -16.24 -16.86 -16.98
N ILE A 552 -15.11 -16.67 -17.66
CA ILE A 552 -14.09 -15.66 -17.32
C ILE A 552 -14.61 -14.23 -17.50
N ASP A 553 -15.68 -14.04 -18.26
CA ASP A 553 -16.29 -12.73 -18.48
C ASP A 553 -17.10 -12.22 -17.27
N GLU A 554 -17.52 -13.08 -16.32
CA GLU A 554 -18.28 -12.65 -15.12
C GLU A 554 -17.40 -12.22 -13.93
N ILE A 555 -16.10 -12.51 -13.96
CA ILE A 555 -15.18 -12.33 -12.82
C ILE A 555 -14.41 -10.98 -12.85
N PHE A 556 -14.48 -10.21 -13.94
CA PHE A 556 -13.85 -8.88 -14.03
C PHE A 556 -14.76 -7.72 -13.61
N ASN A 557 -15.71 -7.96 -12.72
CA ASN A 557 -16.21 -6.84 -11.92
C ASN A 557 -15.14 -6.44 -10.90
N PRO A 558 -14.67 -5.19 -10.89
CA PRO A 558 -13.82 -4.72 -9.81
C PRO A 558 -14.54 -5.01 -8.49
N ILE A 559 -13.86 -5.65 -7.53
CA ILE A 559 -14.39 -5.87 -6.19
C ILE A 559 -14.97 -4.53 -5.75
N ILE A 560 -16.28 -4.49 -5.55
CA ILE A 560 -16.98 -3.25 -5.26
C ILE A 560 -16.34 -2.74 -3.97
N PRO A 561 -15.69 -1.55 -3.97
CA PRO A 561 -15.03 -1.05 -2.78
C PRO A 561 -16.04 -0.98 -1.64
N ILE A 562 -15.63 -1.32 -0.42
CA ILE A 562 -16.57 -1.36 0.71
C ILE A 562 -17.29 -0.02 0.91
N SER A 563 -16.66 1.11 0.56
CA SER A 563 -17.29 2.42 0.55
C SER A 563 -18.41 2.57 -0.48
N GLU A 564 -18.30 1.92 -1.62
CA GLU A 564 -19.35 1.86 -2.63
C GLU A 564 -20.49 0.94 -2.19
N GLY A 565 -20.19 -0.16 -1.50
CA GLY A 565 -21.21 -0.98 -0.82
C GLY A 565 -21.97 -0.20 0.27
N ILE A 566 -21.25 0.57 1.10
CA ILE A 566 -21.86 1.44 2.13
C ILE A 566 -22.70 2.56 1.48
N LYS A 567 -22.22 3.13 0.37
CA LYS A 567 -22.99 4.12 -0.40
C LYS A 567 -24.26 3.51 -0.99
N ALA A 568 -24.14 2.33 -1.60
CA ALA A 568 -25.27 1.57 -2.14
C ALA A 568 -26.29 1.24 -1.03
N HIS A 569 -25.84 0.86 0.17
CA HIS A 569 -26.70 0.67 1.33
C HIS A 569 -27.47 1.96 1.71
N LYS A 570 -26.81 3.11 1.74
CA LYS A 570 -27.46 4.41 2.02
C LYS A 570 -28.47 4.79 0.93
N GLU A 571 -28.18 4.44 -0.31
CA GLU A 571 -29.06 4.60 -1.47
C GLU A 571 -30.15 3.51 -1.55
N LYS A 572 -30.21 2.60 -0.58
CA LYS A 572 -31.13 1.44 -0.51
C LYS A 572 -31.01 0.47 -1.69
N ASN A 573 -29.87 0.47 -2.38
CA ASN A 573 -29.53 -0.56 -3.36
C ASN A 573 -28.91 -1.77 -2.64
N TYR A 574 -29.78 -2.59 -2.05
CA TYR A 574 -29.39 -3.72 -1.20
C TYR A 574 -28.70 -4.84 -1.97
N GLU A 575 -29.02 -5.05 -3.24
CA GLU A 575 -28.41 -6.08 -4.09
C GLU A 575 -26.93 -5.76 -4.37
N LYS A 576 -26.64 -4.53 -4.81
CA LYS A 576 -25.26 -4.08 -5.04
C LYS A 576 -24.45 -4.02 -3.75
N ALA A 577 -25.09 -3.62 -2.65
CA ALA A 577 -24.44 -3.59 -1.34
C ALA A 577 -24.15 -5.01 -0.82
N TRP A 578 -25.09 -5.96 -0.98
CA TRP A 578 -24.88 -7.36 -0.60
C TRP A 578 -23.74 -8.00 -1.40
N LYS A 579 -23.73 -7.82 -2.73
CA LYS A 579 -22.64 -8.32 -3.58
C LYS A 579 -21.29 -7.79 -3.10
N CYS A 580 -21.19 -6.49 -2.83
CA CYS A 580 -20.01 -5.87 -2.25
C CYS A 580 -19.61 -6.52 -0.91
N PHE A 581 -20.53 -6.61 0.05
CA PHE A 581 -20.19 -7.12 1.39
C PHE A 581 -19.88 -8.62 1.40
N ASN A 582 -20.51 -9.39 0.52
CA ASN A 582 -20.23 -10.81 0.35
C ASN A 582 -18.81 -11.03 -0.17
N GLU A 583 -18.46 -10.36 -1.28
CA GLU A 583 -17.12 -10.41 -1.87
C GLU A 583 -16.05 -9.91 -0.88
N GLN A 584 -16.33 -8.84 -0.13
CA GLN A 584 -15.40 -8.30 0.88
C GLN A 584 -15.20 -9.26 2.07
N ALA A 585 -16.26 -9.93 2.53
CA ALA A 585 -16.19 -10.90 3.62
C ALA A 585 -15.45 -12.18 3.24
N GLU A 586 -15.65 -12.70 2.01
CA GLU A 586 -14.92 -13.86 1.47
C GLU A 586 -13.41 -13.59 1.37
N ASN A 587 -13.04 -12.34 1.10
CA ASN A 587 -11.65 -11.86 1.12
C ASN A 587 -11.13 -11.50 2.52
N GLN A 588 -11.79 -11.98 3.58
CA GLN A 588 -11.39 -11.80 4.98
C GLN A 588 -11.41 -10.36 5.52
N ASN A 589 -12.00 -9.38 4.81
CA ASN A 589 -12.08 -8.01 5.28
C ASN A 589 -13.04 -7.88 6.48
N SER A 590 -12.54 -7.45 7.64
CA SER A 590 -13.31 -7.37 8.90
C SER A 590 -14.52 -6.45 8.82
N LEU A 591 -14.42 -5.33 8.10
CA LEU A 591 -15.55 -4.43 7.88
C LEU A 591 -16.57 -5.03 6.90
N GLY A 592 -16.11 -5.78 5.90
CA GLY A 592 -16.94 -6.56 4.98
C GLY A 592 -17.72 -7.64 5.70
N LYS A 593 -17.05 -8.40 6.59
CA LYS A 593 -17.67 -9.39 7.49
C LYS A 593 -18.73 -8.74 8.37
N TYR A 594 -18.46 -7.57 8.96
CA TYR A 594 -19.46 -6.80 9.72
C TYR A 594 -20.70 -6.46 8.88
N TRP A 595 -20.53 -5.92 7.67
CA TRP A 595 -21.66 -5.52 6.84
C TRP A 595 -22.43 -6.73 6.28
N LYS A 596 -21.74 -7.82 5.93
CA LYS A 596 -22.38 -9.09 5.56
C LYS A 596 -23.20 -9.65 6.73
N ALA A 597 -22.63 -9.68 7.94
CA ALA A 597 -23.32 -10.07 9.15
C ALA A 597 -24.57 -9.19 9.39
N TYR A 598 -24.47 -7.88 9.17
CA TYR A 598 -25.59 -6.96 9.27
C TYR A 598 -26.72 -7.27 8.31
N TYR A 599 -26.40 -7.61 7.06
CA TYR A 599 -27.41 -7.96 6.06
C TYR A 599 -28.09 -9.30 6.36
N LEU A 600 -27.32 -10.31 6.79
CA LEU A 600 -27.85 -11.61 7.23
C LEU A 600 -28.72 -11.48 8.49
N TRP A 601 -28.36 -10.57 9.40
CA TRP A 601 -29.07 -10.34 10.64
C TRP A 601 -30.43 -9.65 10.43
N GLU A 602 -30.44 -8.59 9.63
CA GLU A 602 -31.64 -7.79 9.35
C GLU A 602 -32.49 -8.37 8.20
N GLY A 603 -31.94 -9.27 7.40
CA GLY A 603 -32.62 -9.88 6.24
C GLY A 603 -32.77 -8.92 5.06
N PHE A 604 -31.83 -7.98 4.86
CA PHE A 604 -31.90 -6.99 3.77
C PHE A 604 -31.73 -7.60 2.37
N PHE A 605 -31.19 -8.81 2.28
CA PHE A 605 -31.02 -9.56 1.03
C PHE A 605 -31.84 -10.86 1.11
N ASP A 606 -32.66 -11.15 0.10
CA ASP A 606 -33.58 -12.30 -0.01
C ASP A 606 -34.58 -12.50 1.16
N GLN A 607 -34.72 -11.55 2.09
CA GLN A 607 -35.59 -11.62 3.28
C GLN A 607 -35.34 -12.84 4.18
N LYS A 608 -34.24 -13.57 3.98
CA LYS A 608 -33.90 -14.78 4.74
C LYS A 608 -32.90 -14.43 5.82
N MET A 609 -33.36 -14.39 7.07
CA MET A 609 -32.50 -14.14 8.21
C MET A 609 -31.62 -15.35 8.51
N ASP A 610 -30.30 -15.15 8.54
CA ASP A 610 -29.34 -16.13 9.06
C ASP A 610 -28.58 -15.55 10.25
N LYS A 611 -29.23 -15.64 11.42
CA LYS A 611 -28.71 -15.07 12.66
C LYS A 611 -27.52 -15.85 13.23
N LEU A 612 -27.33 -17.11 12.85
CA LEU A 612 -26.20 -17.92 13.35
C LEU A 612 -24.93 -17.58 12.57
N THR A 613 -24.97 -17.56 11.24
CA THR A 613 -23.82 -17.13 10.43
C THR A 613 -23.50 -15.66 10.65
N ALA A 614 -24.51 -14.80 10.85
CA ALA A 614 -24.27 -13.41 11.24
C ALA A 614 -23.56 -13.29 12.60
N LEU A 615 -23.87 -14.15 13.57
CA LEU A 615 -23.24 -14.15 14.88
C LEU A 615 -21.75 -14.50 14.80
N GLU A 616 -21.38 -15.51 14.02
CA GLU A 616 -19.99 -15.91 13.77
C GLU A 616 -19.21 -14.80 13.09
N LEU A 617 -19.77 -14.21 12.03
CA LEU A 617 -19.13 -13.09 11.31
C LEU A 617 -19.00 -11.83 12.18
N TYR A 618 -19.98 -11.53 13.05
CA TYR A 618 -19.85 -10.45 14.01
C TYR A 618 -18.75 -10.73 15.04
N LYS A 619 -18.60 -11.98 15.50
CA LYS A 619 -17.52 -12.35 16.41
C LYS A 619 -16.16 -12.13 15.77
N GLU A 620 -15.95 -12.65 14.57
CA GLU A 620 -14.70 -12.47 13.84
C GLU A 620 -14.39 -10.99 13.58
N ALA A 621 -15.38 -10.19 13.17
CA ALA A 621 -15.18 -8.76 12.97
C ALA A 621 -14.94 -8.01 14.29
N ALA A 622 -15.55 -8.46 15.40
CA ALA A 622 -15.38 -7.89 16.72
C ALA A 622 -13.99 -8.16 17.30
N ASP A 623 -13.49 -9.39 17.12
CA ASP A 623 -12.14 -9.82 17.52
C ASP A 623 -11.06 -9.05 16.77
N ASN A 624 -11.35 -8.65 15.52
CA ASN A 624 -10.50 -7.78 14.70
C ASN A 624 -10.68 -6.27 14.97
N GLY A 625 -11.35 -5.88 16.06
CA GLY A 625 -11.38 -4.49 16.52
C GLY A 625 -12.47 -3.58 15.93
N ILE A 626 -13.40 -4.11 15.12
CA ILE A 626 -14.49 -3.29 14.57
C ILE A 626 -15.51 -2.97 15.69
N SER A 627 -15.55 -1.71 16.14
CA SER A 627 -16.33 -1.28 17.30
C SER A 627 -17.83 -1.51 17.16
N ASP A 628 -18.39 -1.33 15.97
CA ASP A 628 -19.81 -1.64 15.70
C ASP A 628 -20.09 -3.14 15.66
N ALA A 629 -19.12 -3.98 15.24
CA ALA A 629 -19.25 -5.43 15.32
C ALA A 629 -19.20 -5.90 16.78
N GLN A 630 -18.28 -5.34 17.59
CA GLN A 630 -18.20 -5.60 19.04
C GLN A 630 -19.53 -5.25 19.73
N TYR A 631 -20.13 -4.12 19.38
CA TYR A 631 -21.44 -3.72 19.91
C TYR A 631 -22.55 -4.70 19.52
N ARG A 632 -22.63 -5.09 18.25
CA ARG A 632 -23.69 -5.97 17.74
C ARG A 632 -23.54 -7.41 18.23
N TYR A 633 -22.31 -7.92 18.30
CA TYR A 633 -22.01 -9.20 18.93
C TYR A 633 -22.43 -9.19 20.41
N ALA A 634 -22.06 -8.15 21.17
CA ALA A 634 -22.50 -8.01 22.56
C ALA A 634 -24.04 -8.00 22.70
N CYS A 635 -24.76 -7.30 21.82
CA CYS A 635 -26.22 -7.28 21.83
C CYS A 635 -26.83 -8.63 21.49
N SER A 636 -26.26 -9.36 20.54
CA SER A 636 -26.74 -10.69 20.13
C SER A 636 -26.61 -11.74 21.23
N LEU A 637 -25.54 -11.67 22.05
CA LEU A 637 -25.36 -12.53 23.23
C LEU A 637 -26.38 -12.26 24.35
N LEU A 638 -27.01 -11.07 24.34
CA LEU A 638 -28.05 -10.68 25.30
C LEU A 638 -29.47 -10.98 24.79
N ASP A 639 -29.63 -11.36 23.51
CA ASP A 639 -30.92 -11.73 22.92
C ASP A 639 -31.42 -13.06 23.49
N LYS A 640 -32.63 -13.04 24.07
CA LYS A 640 -33.25 -14.22 24.68
C LYS A 640 -33.55 -15.33 23.68
N ASN A 641 -33.70 -15.02 22.40
CA ASN A 641 -34.04 -15.99 21.35
C ASN A 641 -32.81 -16.81 20.87
N LEU A 642 -31.59 -16.29 21.08
CA LEU A 642 -30.33 -16.95 20.69
C LEU A 642 -29.64 -17.63 21.88
N LYS A 643 -30.03 -17.28 23.11
CA LYS A 643 -29.47 -17.84 24.36
C LYS A 643 -29.51 -19.37 24.48
N SER A 644 -30.46 -20.04 23.83
CA SER A 644 -30.56 -21.50 23.87
C SER A 644 -29.50 -22.21 23.02
N LYS A 645 -28.81 -21.49 22.12
CA LYS A 645 -27.84 -22.02 21.16
C LYS A 645 -26.38 -21.59 21.41
N VAL A 646 -26.13 -20.73 22.40
CA VAL A 646 -24.79 -20.17 22.71
C VAL A 646 -24.35 -20.64 24.11
N LYS A 647 -23.06 -21.00 24.26
CA LYS A 647 -22.46 -21.58 25.49
C LYS A 647 -22.72 -20.78 26.78
N HIS A 648 -22.62 -21.47 27.92
CA HIS A 648 -22.61 -20.89 29.27
C HIS A 648 -21.56 -19.75 29.40
N ASN A 649 -21.93 -18.64 30.05
CA ASN A 649 -21.19 -17.36 30.24
C ASN A 649 -21.40 -16.24 29.19
N SER A 650 -22.48 -16.30 28.39
CA SER A 650 -22.79 -15.30 27.36
C SER A 650 -23.03 -13.88 27.91
N LYS A 651 -23.34 -13.72 29.21
CA LYS A 651 -23.62 -12.42 29.82
C LYS A 651 -22.34 -11.65 30.15
N GLU A 652 -21.33 -12.32 30.69
CA GLU A 652 -20.02 -11.76 31.01
C GLU A 652 -19.28 -11.41 29.71
N GLU A 653 -19.36 -12.29 28.71
CA GLU A 653 -18.82 -12.04 27.37
C GLU A 653 -19.49 -10.84 26.70
N ALA A 654 -20.82 -10.73 26.76
CA ALA A 654 -21.53 -9.56 26.25
C ALA A 654 -21.07 -8.25 26.91
N VAL A 655 -20.84 -8.25 28.22
CA VAL A 655 -20.34 -7.06 28.95
C VAL A 655 -18.93 -6.70 28.51
N LYS A 656 -18.07 -7.70 28.29
CA LYS A 656 -16.69 -7.49 27.79
C LYS A 656 -16.72 -6.80 26.43
N TYR A 657 -17.43 -7.34 25.45
CA TYR A 657 -17.48 -6.75 24.11
C TYR A 657 -18.22 -5.41 24.07
N LEU A 658 -19.24 -5.21 24.91
CA LEU A 658 -19.93 -3.92 25.02
C LEU A 658 -19.00 -2.82 25.55
N ARG A 659 -18.14 -3.16 26.52
CA ARG A 659 -17.12 -2.24 27.04
C ARG A 659 -16.07 -1.93 25.99
N MET A 660 -15.53 -2.95 25.32
CA MET A 660 -14.56 -2.79 24.22
C MET A 660 -15.13 -1.88 23.12
N ALA A 661 -16.38 -2.09 22.71
CA ALA A 661 -17.05 -1.26 21.72
C ALA A 661 -17.16 0.21 22.15
N ALA A 662 -17.46 0.46 23.43
CA ALA A 662 -17.58 1.82 23.97
C ALA A 662 -16.22 2.53 24.08
N GLU A 663 -15.17 1.80 24.45
CA GLU A 663 -13.79 2.28 24.51
C GLU A 663 -13.22 2.56 23.11
N ASN A 664 -13.54 1.71 22.13
CA ASN A 664 -13.20 1.87 20.71
C ASN A 664 -14.11 2.89 19.97
N GLY A 665 -14.88 3.67 20.72
CA GLY A 665 -15.59 4.83 20.17
C GLY A 665 -16.98 4.57 19.58
N SER A 666 -17.59 3.38 19.71
CA SER A 666 -18.95 3.18 19.18
C SER A 666 -19.97 3.98 20.01
N ALA A 667 -20.63 4.96 19.39
CA ALA A 667 -21.62 5.82 20.05
C ALA A 667 -22.79 5.02 20.65
N SER A 668 -23.25 3.97 19.96
CA SER A 668 -24.31 3.09 20.47
C SER A 668 -23.88 2.29 21.69
N ALA A 669 -22.63 1.81 21.73
CA ALA A 669 -22.09 1.13 22.90
C ALA A 669 -21.91 2.08 24.08
N GLN A 670 -21.42 3.29 23.84
CA GLN A 670 -21.28 4.34 24.86
C GLN A 670 -22.63 4.72 25.46
N PHE A 671 -23.67 4.90 24.65
CA PHE A 671 -25.02 5.14 25.15
C PHE A 671 -25.53 3.98 26.02
N GLN A 672 -25.35 2.73 25.57
CA GLN A 672 -25.77 1.56 26.34
C GLN A 672 -24.98 1.39 27.65
N MET A 673 -23.69 1.73 27.66
CA MET A 673 -22.91 1.80 28.89
C MET A 673 -23.47 2.85 29.85
N GLY A 674 -23.86 4.03 29.34
CA GLY A 674 -24.56 5.05 30.13
C GLY A 674 -25.86 4.53 30.75
N GLU A 675 -26.68 3.79 30.00
CA GLU A 675 -27.92 3.19 30.50
C GLU A 675 -27.65 2.11 31.56
N ASN A 676 -26.60 1.32 31.39
CA ASN A 676 -26.20 0.29 32.35
C ASN A 676 -25.77 0.89 33.69
N TYR A 677 -24.93 1.93 33.68
CA TYR A 677 -24.54 2.66 34.90
C TYR A 677 -25.71 3.48 35.48
N SER A 678 -26.59 4.03 34.67
CA SER A 678 -27.76 4.79 35.18
C SER A 678 -28.77 3.91 35.91
N LYS A 679 -28.89 2.63 35.53
CA LYS A 679 -29.91 1.69 36.04
C LYS A 679 -29.34 0.54 36.87
N GLY A 680 -28.02 0.48 37.06
CA GLY A 680 -27.34 -0.60 37.76
C GLY A 680 -27.51 -1.97 37.09
N ARG A 681 -27.38 -2.06 35.76
CA ARG A 681 -27.63 -3.29 34.97
C ARG A 681 -26.33 -3.91 34.46
N LEU A 682 -26.41 -5.19 34.08
CA LEU A 682 -25.30 -5.93 33.47
C LEU A 682 -23.99 -5.93 34.31
N GLY A 683 -24.11 -5.99 35.64
CA GLY A 683 -22.96 -6.03 36.56
C GLY A 683 -22.33 -4.66 36.85
N CYS A 684 -22.87 -3.57 36.30
CA CYS A 684 -22.47 -2.21 36.66
C CYS A 684 -23.18 -1.79 37.94
N THR A 685 -22.43 -1.25 38.91
CA THR A 685 -23.02 -0.53 40.05
C THR A 685 -23.67 0.75 39.55
N GLN A 686 -24.82 1.13 40.13
CA GLN A 686 -25.52 2.33 39.70
C GLN A 686 -24.68 3.57 40.01
N ASP A 687 -24.28 4.31 38.98
CA ASP A 687 -23.48 5.54 39.09
C ASP A 687 -23.92 6.53 38.01
N LEU A 688 -24.62 7.58 38.44
CA LEU A 688 -25.14 8.63 37.57
C LEU A 688 -24.03 9.52 36.99
N ASN A 689 -22.88 9.64 37.64
CA ASN A 689 -21.76 10.44 37.15
C ASN A 689 -21.02 9.71 36.02
N ILE A 690 -20.76 8.41 36.20
CA ILE A 690 -20.20 7.56 35.15
C ILE A 690 -21.19 7.45 33.97
N ALA A 691 -22.49 7.35 34.25
CA ALA A 691 -23.52 7.38 33.20
C ALA A 691 -23.47 8.68 32.39
N LYS A 692 -23.40 9.85 33.05
CA LYS A 692 -23.24 11.15 32.39
C LYS A 692 -21.97 11.21 31.52
N LEU A 693 -20.85 10.67 31.97
CA LEU A 693 -19.60 10.64 31.19
C LEU A 693 -19.77 9.86 29.88
N TRP A 694 -20.41 8.68 29.95
CA TRP A 694 -20.67 7.86 28.77
C TRP A 694 -21.71 8.50 27.83
N TYR A 695 -22.76 9.13 28.37
CA TYR A 695 -23.70 9.89 27.56
C TYR A 695 -23.05 11.10 26.87
N LYS A 696 -22.14 11.82 27.54
CA LYS A 696 -21.37 12.91 26.91
C LYS A 696 -20.54 12.40 25.74
N ARG A 697 -19.83 11.28 25.91
CA ARG A 697 -19.05 10.67 24.83
C ARG A 697 -19.92 10.28 23.63
N ALA A 698 -21.10 9.73 23.85
CA ALA A 698 -22.05 9.40 22.79
C ALA A 698 -22.66 10.66 22.14
N ALA A 699 -22.96 11.70 22.92
CA ALA A 699 -23.50 12.98 22.43
C ALA A 699 -22.49 13.74 21.57
N LEU A 700 -21.19 13.71 21.91
CA LEU A 700 -20.11 14.27 21.08
C LEU A 700 -20.02 13.62 19.69
N GLN A 701 -20.63 12.44 19.52
CA GLN A 701 -20.75 11.73 18.24
C GLN A 701 -22.14 11.92 17.60
N ASN A 702 -22.92 12.89 18.06
CA ASN A 702 -24.28 13.23 17.61
C ASN A 702 -25.35 12.15 17.93
N ASP A 703 -25.19 11.36 19.00
CA ASP A 703 -26.25 10.45 19.46
C ASP A 703 -27.37 11.22 20.18
N LYS A 704 -28.47 11.45 19.47
CA LYS A 704 -29.65 12.18 19.98
C LYS A 704 -30.29 11.55 21.23
N ARG A 705 -30.15 10.23 21.43
CA ARG A 705 -30.66 9.56 22.63
C ARG A 705 -29.84 9.97 23.84
N ALA A 706 -28.52 10.07 23.66
CA ALA A 706 -27.59 10.52 24.69
C ALA A 706 -27.80 11.99 25.04
N GLU A 707 -27.99 12.87 24.04
CA GLU A 707 -28.32 14.29 24.25
C GLU A 707 -29.60 14.47 25.07
N LYS A 708 -30.65 13.71 24.73
CA LYS A 708 -31.92 13.74 25.47
C LYS A 708 -31.71 13.28 26.92
N LYS A 709 -30.95 12.20 27.13
CA LYS A 709 -30.62 11.71 28.48
C LYS A 709 -29.80 12.70 29.29
N LEU A 710 -28.87 13.42 28.68
CA LEU A 710 -28.11 14.48 29.36
C LEU A 710 -29.02 15.64 29.77
N LYS A 711 -29.97 16.05 28.91
CA LYS A 711 -30.98 17.07 29.22
C LYS A 711 -31.89 16.64 30.37
N ASP A 712 -32.41 15.40 30.33
CA ASP A 712 -33.22 14.82 31.40
C ASP A 712 -32.46 14.75 32.75
N LEU A 713 -31.12 14.62 32.69
CA LEU A 713 -30.23 14.57 33.85
C LEU A 713 -29.68 15.96 34.27
N GLY A 714 -30.24 17.04 33.71
CA GLY A 714 -29.92 18.43 34.07
C GLY A 714 -28.57 18.94 33.55
N VAL A 715 -28.00 18.30 32.53
CA VAL A 715 -26.74 18.74 31.89
C VAL A 715 -27.09 19.50 30.61
N VAL A 716 -26.80 20.81 30.58
CA VAL A 716 -27.21 21.71 29.48
C VAL A 716 -26.05 22.02 28.53
N ASP A 717 -24.80 21.91 29.00
CA ASP A 717 -23.57 22.08 28.21
C ASP A 717 -22.74 20.79 28.20
N TYR A 718 -22.47 20.27 27.00
CA TYR A 718 -21.64 19.08 26.77
C TYR A 718 -20.90 19.14 25.44
#